data_AF-A0A9X3STF0-F1
#
_entry.id   AF-A0A9X3STF0-F1
#
_cell.length_a   1.000
_cell.length_b   1.000
_cell.length_c   1.000
_cell.angle_alpha   90.00
_cell.angle_beta   90.00
_cell.angle_gamma   90.00
#
_symmetry.space_group_name_H-M   'P 1'
#
loop_
_entity.id
_entity.type
_entity.pdbx_description
1 polymer ?
#
loop_
_entity_poly.entity_id
_entity_poly.type
_entity_poly.pdbx_seq_one_letter_code
_entity_poly.pdbx_strand_id
1 'polypeptide(L)'
;MNLASQIKAAAWRENLGGFRDRPLPEGARERAFNQLDVDGPDEDPVKTLEAILGGAVPEHLAAELHSAREGLEHARTRAERRGRHLAALAARAGAGSLAELVASCGRDVHTVGRLLETLATEGHQLHPCARTRLGWDRADRERYDLEATRPIRVRLVADRAGVLEYSGEDFRDQPMLRGLDLPDPVLPVHPWQLEHRILPGHRDLFDSGRLKVMDESIPAWPTAAIRTLAGHDAPGFFKLALGIHITSTRRDISPATALLGPRLSALIGHIHRVGDNGTESQHRIAMDVSGAWLPGSRDLTALARAPLARYEPKGTVYVPATALTATSPVTGLSLAAEYARWSGDPDAWIHRYAKLFAGPVLRLAEGGIGLEAHLQNSIVAMRGPEPVFPVSRDLGGARIHLPTLPWELELPQGSPVNATSMDQVRAKVAYTLFQNHFAALVAVLERDLGLDGAAFWADLADELGDRLSQAERAAYLASEQPTKALLTMRLHPGEEIETLVDNPLANARVHQHPTLDRHVRALRSPASAWIYDPAGVTAFLESLREHLSGHTVLYAMKACANPAVLAAAVRAAHGVECASGGELAAAQAAGAARLAFSGPAKTPDDLAAAAACGVPLWMHAESVRELDGLAAAGFTGPVALRVNRGRALPGTHQMTGVPTPFGIDEAQVPAAIDRALGLGLDLVGFHLHAVSNCLEAEAYAHHVRDSLGWSHAAARGRFALRYVNVGGGLGSDPRGARIDVAALAAGLRGLDAGGAELVFEPGRYAAAPAGWYVAEVLDLKTVGGQAFAVVRGGTHHFRLPAAWGYSHPFAVVPGPRRGEVWSDVEVRVCGELCTPRDVLHGGQRVSSLAVGDRLVFANAGAYGWEISHDRFLGHPGPEQVVIG
;
A
#
# COMPACT_ATOMS: atom_id res chain seq x y z
N MET A 1 -20.11 -6.13 19.15
CA MET A 1 -19.63 -7.42 19.72
C MET A 1 -19.67 -7.41 21.24
N ASN A 2 -19.96 -8.54 21.89
CA ASN A 2 -19.72 -8.71 23.34
C ASN A 2 -18.23 -8.97 23.64
N LEU A 3 -17.85 -8.96 24.92
CA LEU A 3 -16.45 -9.06 25.32
C LEU A 3 -15.83 -10.42 24.99
N ALA A 4 -16.59 -11.52 25.11
CA ALA A 4 -16.13 -12.85 24.71
C ALA A 4 -15.80 -12.93 23.21
N SER A 5 -16.61 -12.30 22.37
CA SER A 5 -16.38 -12.20 20.92
C SER A 5 -15.13 -11.36 20.61
N GLN A 6 -14.92 -10.25 21.32
CA GLN A 6 -13.70 -9.44 21.20
C GLN A 6 -12.43 -10.22 21.59
N ILE A 7 -12.51 -11.10 22.59
CA ILE A 7 -11.41 -11.99 22.98
C ILE A 7 -11.11 -13.00 21.87
N LYS A 8 -12.14 -13.66 21.32
CA LYS A 8 -11.99 -14.61 20.20
C LYS A 8 -11.36 -13.92 18.99
N ALA A 9 -11.81 -12.71 18.66
CA ALA A 9 -11.26 -11.93 17.56
C ALA A 9 -9.79 -11.50 17.78
N ALA A 10 -9.44 -11.08 18.99
CA ALA A 10 -8.06 -10.75 19.33
C ALA A 10 -7.15 -12.00 19.32
N ALA A 11 -7.61 -13.11 19.88
CA ALA A 11 -6.87 -14.38 19.87
C ALA A 11 -6.66 -14.90 18.44
N TRP A 12 -7.66 -14.77 17.56
CA TRP A 12 -7.57 -15.12 16.15
C TRP A 12 -6.51 -14.29 15.45
N ARG A 13 -6.61 -12.94 15.50
CA ARG A 13 -5.63 -12.05 14.88
C ARG A 13 -4.20 -12.33 15.36
N GLU A 14 -4.03 -12.64 16.65
CA GLU A 14 -2.72 -12.84 17.27
C GLU A 14 -2.19 -14.27 17.14
N ASN A 15 -2.97 -15.18 16.56
CA ASN A 15 -2.77 -16.63 16.61
C ASN A 15 -2.45 -17.17 18.01
N LEU A 16 -3.10 -16.61 19.03
CA LEU A 16 -2.80 -16.93 20.43
C LEU A 16 -3.08 -18.41 20.73
N GLY A 17 -2.04 -19.18 21.04
CA GLY A 17 -2.18 -20.62 21.32
C GLY A 17 -2.58 -21.46 20.10
N GLY A 18 -2.20 -21.04 18.88
CA GLY A 18 -2.56 -21.73 17.63
C GLY A 18 -4.05 -21.62 17.31
N PHE A 19 -4.70 -20.53 17.73
CA PHE A 19 -6.14 -20.37 17.56
C PHE A 19 -6.58 -20.30 16.10
N ARG A 20 -5.72 -19.82 15.18
CA ARG A 20 -5.97 -19.85 13.73
C ARG A 20 -5.75 -21.22 13.09
N ASP A 21 -5.08 -22.15 13.79
CA ASP A 21 -4.90 -23.53 13.30
C ASP A 21 -6.20 -24.36 13.47
N ARG A 22 -7.22 -23.78 14.14
CA ARG A 22 -8.55 -24.37 14.33
C ARG A 22 -9.49 -23.89 13.22
N PRO A 23 -10.56 -24.63 12.90
CA PRO A 23 -11.57 -24.16 11.97
C PRO A 23 -12.14 -22.79 12.37
N LEU A 24 -12.42 -21.96 11.38
CA LEU A 24 -13.06 -20.66 11.58
C LEU A 24 -14.34 -20.84 12.44
N PRO A 25 -14.55 -20.04 13.50
CA PRO A 25 -15.74 -20.17 14.32
C PRO A 25 -17.02 -20.08 13.49
N GLU A 26 -18.03 -20.88 13.83
CA GLU A 26 -19.29 -20.92 13.08
C GLU A 26 -19.94 -19.52 13.02
N GLY A 27 -20.34 -19.09 11.82
CA GLY A 27 -20.91 -17.76 11.58
C GLY A 27 -19.92 -16.60 11.63
N ALA A 28 -18.64 -16.85 11.90
CA ALA A 28 -17.62 -15.81 11.86
C ALA A 28 -17.16 -15.53 10.42
N ARG A 29 -16.69 -14.31 10.19
CA ARG A 29 -16.11 -13.87 8.92
C ARG A 29 -14.75 -13.24 9.18
N GLU A 30 -13.72 -13.83 8.60
CA GLU A 30 -12.40 -13.20 8.57
C GLU A 30 -12.36 -12.06 7.53
N ARG A 31 -11.67 -10.98 7.89
CA ARG A 31 -11.46 -9.75 7.15
C ARG A 31 -9.96 -9.48 6.97
N ALA A 32 -9.64 -8.41 6.25
CA ALA A 32 -8.29 -7.89 6.11
C ALA A 32 -7.49 -7.88 7.43
N PHE A 33 -6.19 -8.20 7.35
CA PHE A 33 -5.28 -8.26 8.50
C PHE A 33 -5.70 -9.26 9.58
N ASN A 34 -6.30 -10.38 9.15
CA ASN A 34 -6.84 -11.44 10.00
C ASN A 34 -7.79 -10.91 11.10
N GLN A 35 -8.54 -9.85 10.82
CA GLN A 35 -9.56 -9.36 11.74
C GLN A 35 -10.79 -10.25 11.64
N LEU A 36 -11.40 -10.60 12.77
CA LEU A 36 -12.51 -11.55 12.82
C LEU A 36 -13.79 -10.85 13.27
N ASP A 37 -14.79 -10.85 12.39
CA ASP A 37 -16.18 -10.56 12.78
C ASP A 37 -16.77 -11.85 13.34
N VAL A 38 -17.09 -11.86 14.63
CA VAL A 38 -17.72 -13.00 15.28
C VAL A 38 -18.79 -12.48 16.24
N ASP A 39 -20.00 -13.00 16.10
CA ASP A 39 -21.09 -12.79 17.05
C ASP A 39 -21.38 -14.13 17.73
N GLY A 40 -21.49 -14.10 19.05
CA GLY A 40 -21.74 -15.29 19.86
C GLY A 40 -22.49 -14.95 21.15
N PRO A 41 -22.87 -15.97 21.94
CA PRO A 41 -23.50 -15.75 23.25
C PRO A 41 -22.58 -14.93 24.17
N ASP A 42 -23.18 -14.19 25.12
CA ASP A 42 -22.45 -13.43 26.12
C ASP A 42 -21.88 -14.36 27.20
N GLU A 43 -20.79 -15.04 26.83
CA GLU A 43 -20.05 -15.96 27.68
C GLU A 43 -19.21 -15.22 28.73
N ASP A 44 -18.79 -15.95 29.77
CA ASP A 44 -17.84 -15.41 30.72
C ASP A 44 -16.48 -15.16 30.05
N PRO A 45 -15.97 -13.91 30.02
CA PRO A 45 -14.77 -13.56 29.26
C PRO A 45 -13.51 -14.25 29.79
N VAL A 46 -13.44 -14.53 31.09
CA VAL A 46 -12.30 -15.24 31.69
C VAL A 46 -12.32 -16.68 31.22
N LYS A 47 -13.47 -17.37 31.31
CA LYS A 47 -13.61 -18.75 30.84
C LYS A 47 -13.36 -18.89 29.34
N THR A 48 -13.81 -17.91 28.54
CA THR A 48 -13.52 -17.88 27.10
C THR A 48 -12.01 -17.85 26.84
N LEU A 49 -11.26 -17.01 27.57
CA LEU A 49 -9.81 -16.93 27.42
C LEU A 49 -9.11 -18.19 27.96
N GLU A 50 -9.55 -18.76 29.08
CA GLU A 50 -9.03 -20.03 29.61
C GLU A 50 -9.17 -21.18 28.60
N ALA A 51 -10.31 -21.25 27.90
CA ALA A 51 -10.54 -22.25 26.86
C ALA A 51 -9.62 -22.09 25.63
N ILE A 52 -9.23 -20.85 25.32
CA ILE A 52 -8.27 -20.57 24.24
C ILE A 52 -6.86 -20.98 24.66
N LEU A 53 -6.45 -20.58 25.87
CA LEU A 53 -5.12 -20.83 26.43
C LEU A 53 -4.88 -22.29 26.86
N GLY A 54 -5.94 -23.02 27.16
CA GLY A 54 -5.84 -24.36 27.78
C GLY A 54 -5.35 -24.30 29.23
N GLY A 55 -5.51 -23.16 29.91
CA GLY A 55 -4.99 -22.92 31.25
C GLY A 55 -5.57 -21.68 31.92
N ALA A 56 -5.21 -21.47 33.19
CA ALA A 56 -5.74 -20.36 33.99
C ALA A 56 -5.27 -18.98 33.48
N VAL A 57 -6.17 -18.00 33.53
CA VAL A 57 -5.86 -16.60 33.22
C VAL A 57 -5.22 -15.92 34.43
N PRO A 58 -4.14 -15.13 34.27
CA PRO A 58 -3.54 -14.38 35.36
C PRO A 58 -4.52 -13.44 36.08
N GLU A 59 -4.41 -13.32 37.41
CA GLU A 59 -5.35 -12.53 38.23
C GLU A 59 -5.50 -11.08 37.77
N HIS A 60 -4.41 -10.42 37.35
CA HIS A 60 -4.45 -9.04 36.87
C HIS A 60 -5.28 -8.91 35.58
N LEU A 61 -5.15 -9.86 34.66
CA LEU A 61 -5.91 -9.87 33.41
C LEU A 61 -7.38 -10.21 33.66
N ALA A 62 -7.66 -11.12 34.59
CA ALA A 62 -9.03 -11.39 35.03
C ALA A 62 -9.70 -10.12 35.59
N ALA A 63 -8.99 -9.33 36.40
CA ALA A 63 -9.48 -8.05 36.92
C ALA A 63 -9.75 -7.02 35.80
N GLU A 64 -8.87 -6.96 34.79
CA GLU A 64 -9.07 -6.09 33.62
C GLU A 64 -10.28 -6.49 32.79
N LEU A 65 -10.45 -7.79 32.54
CA LEU A 65 -11.61 -8.31 31.80
C LEU A 65 -12.91 -8.02 32.55
N HIS A 66 -12.93 -8.20 33.87
CA HIS A 66 -14.09 -7.85 34.69
C HIS A 66 -14.40 -6.35 34.60
N SER A 67 -13.39 -5.49 34.77
CA SER A 67 -13.55 -4.04 34.67
C SER A 67 -14.01 -3.61 33.26
N ALA A 68 -13.49 -4.23 32.21
CA ALA A 68 -13.90 -3.96 30.83
C ALA A 68 -15.36 -4.36 30.58
N ARG A 69 -15.82 -5.49 31.15
CA ARG A 69 -17.22 -5.92 31.05
C ARG A 69 -18.17 -4.90 31.68
N GLU A 70 -17.88 -4.48 32.91
CA GLU A 70 -18.67 -3.44 33.61
C GLU A 70 -18.66 -2.11 32.83
N GLY A 71 -17.49 -1.71 32.32
CA GLY A 71 -17.33 -0.49 31.54
C GLY A 71 -18.09 -0.51 30.22
N LEU A 72 -18.19 -1.67 29.56
CA LEU A 72 -18.95 -1.85 28.33
C LEU A 72 -20.47 -1.83 28.59
N GLU A 73 -20.94 -2.49 29.65
CA GLU A 73 -22.35 -2.46 30.06
C GLU A 73 -22.82 -1.04 30.39
N HIS A 74 -21.98 -0.29 31.13
CA HIS A 74 -22.25 1.12 31.42
C HIS A 74 -22.36 1.96 30.14
N ALA A 75 -21.42 1.78 29.21
CA ALA A 75 -21.40 2.51 27.94
C ALA A 75 -22.65 2.23 27.09
N ARG A 76 -23.06 0.96 26.98
CA ARG A 76 -24.24 0.52 26.22
C ARG A 76 -25.53 1.11 26.77
N THR A 77 -25.74 1.02 28.10
CA THR A 77 -26.91 1.59 28.78
C THR A 77 -27.06 3.09 28.48
N ARG A 78 -25.94 3.82 28.51
CA ARG A 78 -25.92 5.26 28.21
C ARG A 78 -26.13 5.55 26.74
N ALA A 79 -25.56 4.73 25.85
CA ALA A 79 -25.70 4.87 24.41
C ALA A 79 -27.14 4.67 23.95
N GLU A 80 -27.89 3.71 24.50
CA GLU A 80 -29.31 3.51 24.18
C GLU A 80 -30.14 4.76 24.46
N ARG A 81 -29.95 5.39 25.63
CA ARG A 81 -30.66 6.62 26.00
C ARG A 81 -30.30 7.77 25.07
N ARG A 82 -29.02 7.92 24.73
CA ARG A 82 -28.56 8.93 23.75
C ARG A 82 -29.10 8.65 22.35
N GLY A 83 -29.13 7.39 21.93
CA GLY A 83 -29.63 6.95 20.64
C GLY A 83 -31.08 7.35 20.43
N ARG A 84 -31.95 7.08 21.42
CA ARG A 84 -33.35 7.54 21.40
C ARG A 84 -33.46 9.06 21.26
N HIS A 85 -32.60 9.81 21.95
CA HIS A 85 -32.59 11.27 21.85
C HIS A 85 -32.15 11.76 20.47
N LEU A 86 -31.07 11.19 19.91
CA LEU A 86 -30.57 11.53 18.58
C LEU A 86 -31.55 11.18 17.47
N ALA A 87 -32.20 10.01 17.54
CA ALA A 87 -33.24 9.61 16.61
C ALA A 87 -34.44 10.58 16.64
N ALA A 88 -34.91 10.96 17.84
CA ALA A 88 -35.96 11.96 17.99
C ALA A 88 -35.54 13.34 17.47
N LEU A 89 -34.27 13.72 17.64
CA LEU A 89 -33.75 14.98 17.12
C LEU A 89 -33.67 14.97 15.59
N ALA A 90 -33.21 13.88 14.98
CA ALA A 90 -33.18 13.70 13.52
C ALA A 90 -34.59 13.81 12.92
N ALA A 91 -35.56 13.10 13.51
CA ALA A 91 -36.96 13.16 13.08
C ALA A 91 -37.54 14.59 13.16
N ARG A 92 -37.24 15.33 14.24
CA ARG A 92 -37.67 16.72 14.40
C ARG A 92 -37.00 17.69 13.42
N ALA A 93 -35.76 17.41 13.04
CA ALA A 93 -35.01 18.20 12.08
C ALA A 93 -35.34 17.85 10.62
N GLY A 94 -36.10 16.78 10.38
CA GLY A 94 -36.36 16.27 9.03
C GLY A 94 -35.15 15.62 8.37
N ALA A 95 -34.15 15.19 9.16
CA ALA A 95 -32.94 14.54 8.66
C ALA A 95 -33.19 13.03 8.49
N GLY A 96 -32.88 12.48 7.31
CA GLY A 96 -33.02 11.06 6.98
C GLY A 96 -31.90 10.18 7.54
N SER A 97 -30.83 10.78 8.04
CA SER A 97 -29.66 10.11 8.61
C SER A 97 -29.04 10.91 9.76
N LEU A 98 -28.18 10.29 10.57
CA LEU A 98 -27.39 11.01 11.56
C LEU A 98 -26.36 11.92 10.86
N ALA A 99 -25.78 11.49 9.75
CA ALA A 99 -24.89 12.31 8.92
C ALA A 99 -25.54 13.64 8.48
N GLU A 100 -26.78 13.60 7.98
CA GLU A 100 -27.55 14.80 7.63
C GLU A 100 -27.87 15.67 8.84
N LEU A 101 -28.25 15.06 9.96
CA LEU A 101 -28.49 15.81 11.20
C LEU A 101 -27.23 16.56 11.64
N VAL A 102 -26.08 15.89 11.64
CA VAL A 102 -24.77 16.47 11.98
C VAL A 102 -24.44 17.63 11.04
N ALA A 103 -24.64 17.47 9.73
CA ALA A 103 -24.40 18.54 8.75
C ALA A 103 -25.29 19.77 8.95
N SER A 104 -26.50 19.59 9.49
CA SER A 104 -27.44 20.69 9.78
C SER A 104 -27.16 21.42 11.11
N CYS A 105 -26.23 20.92 11.94
CA CYS A 105 -25.96 21.48 13.25
C CYS A 105 -25.12 22.76 13.16
N GLY A 106 -25.71 23.92 13.51
CA GLY A 106 -25.01 25.19 13.65
C GLY A 106 -24.28 25.40 14.99
N ARG A 107 -24.07 24.32 15.78
CA ARG A 107 -23.31 24.38 17.04
C ARG A 107 -21.82 24.34 16.76
N ASP A 108 -21.03 24.79 17.73
CA ASP A 108 -19.58 24.74 17.62
C ASP A 108 -19.09 23.29 17.44
N VAL A 109 -17.95 23.20 16.75
CA VAL A 109 -17.37 21.94 16.31
C VAL A 109 -16.93 21.02 17.46
N HIS A 110 -16.69 21.58 18.65
CA HIS A 110 -16.31 20.83 19.84
C HIS A 110 -17.51 20.11 20.45
N THR A 111 -18.66 20.78 20.52
CA THR A 111 -19.89 20.22 21.06
C THR A 111 -20.36 19.01 20.26
N VAL A 112 -20.36 19.12 18.93
CA VAL A 112 -20.78 18.04 18.02
C VAL A 112 -19.76 16.91 18.04
N GLY A 113 -18.47 17.22 17.87
CA GLY A 113 -17.41 16.21 17.90
C GLY A 113 -17.42 15.39 19.18
N ARG A 114 -17.55 16.03 20.35
CA ARG A 114 -17.67 15.35 21.65
C ARG A 114 -18.87 14.41 21.70
N LEU A 115 -20.04 14.85 21.24
CA LEU A 115 -21.24 14.01 21.24
C LEU A 115 -21.03 12.77 20.37
N LEU A 116 -20.41 12.93 19.20
CA LEU A 116 -20.08 11.84 18.28
C LEU A 116 -19.06 10.86 18.88
N GLU A 117 -18.09 11.32 19.67
CA GLU A 117 -17.16 10.41 20.36
C GLU A 117 -17.89 9.44 21.30
N THR A 118 -19.03 9.83 21.87
CA THR A 118 -19.83 8.95 22.74
C THR A 118 -20.61 7.85 22.00
N LEU A 119 -20.58 7.84 20.66
CA LEU A 119 -21.20 6.77 19.86
C LEU A 119 -20.34 5.50 19.82
N ALA A 120 -19.02 5.65 19.93
CA ALA A 120 -18.07 4.54 19.91
C ALA A 120 -18.00 3.86 21.28
N THR A 121 -19.03 3.07 21.61
CA THR A 121 -19.20 2.43 22.93
C THR A 121 -18.17 1.37 23.26
N GLU A 122 -17.67 0.66 22.26
CA GLU A 122 -16.76 -0.48 22.45
C GLU A 122 -15.32 -0.05 22.77
N GLY A 123 -14.94 1.20 22.45
CA GLY A 123 -13.59 1.71 22.62
C GLY A 123 -12.64 1.27 21.50
N HIS A 124 -11.40 0.90 21.84
CA HIS A 124 -10.38 0.47 20.89
C HIS A 124 -10.76 -0.87 20.25
N GLN A 125 -11.00 -0.89 18.94
CA GLN A 125 -11.61 -2.04 18.25
C GLN A 125 -10.78 -3.33 18.30
N LEU A 126 -9.45 -3.20 18.26
CA LEU A 126 -8.56 -4.37 18.29
C LEU A 126 -8.23 -4.89 19.69
N HIS A 127 -8.53 -4.13 20.76
CA HIS A 127 -8.11 -4.45 22.13
C HIS A 127 -9.32 -4.98 22.93
N PRO A 128 -9.31 -6.23 23.41
CA PRO A 128 -10.47 -6.79 24.10
C PRO A 128 -10.78 -6.05 25.42
N CYS A 129 -9.76 -5.65 26.18
CA CYS A 129 -9.94 -4.84 27.40
C CYS A 129 -10.04 -3.32 27.15
N ALA A 130 -10.62 -2.87 26.04
CA ALA A 130 -10.70 -1.44 25.67
C ALA A 130 -11.41 -0.55 26.71
N ARG A 131 -12.34 -1.14 27.49
CA ARG A 131 -13.18 -0.43 28.47
C ARG A 131 -12.72 -0.58 29.92
N THR A 132 -11.51 -1.08 30.17
CA THR A 132 -10.93 -1.18 31.53
C THR A 132 -10.83 0.18 32.22
N ARG A 133 -11.21 0.24 33.50
CA ARG A 133 -11.15 1.40 34.42
C ARG A 133 -10.74 0.95 35.84
N LEU A 134 -9.55 0.35 36.01
CA LEU A 134 -9.12 -0.06 37.35
C LEU A 134 -8.66 1.14 38.16
N GLY A 135 -9.13 1.20 39.40
CA GLY A 135 -8.97 2.34 40.30
C GLY A 135 -10.21 3.23 40.40
N TRP A 136 -11.22 3.01 39.55
CA TRP A 136 -12.52 3.67 39.63
C TRP A 136 -13.63 2.69 40.03
N ASP A 137 -14.45 3.13 40.97
CA ASP A 137 -15.72 2.50 41.27
C ASP A 137 -16.82 2.96 40.28
N ARG A 138 -18.06 2.54 40.54
CA ARG A 138 -19.21 2.93 39.72
C ARG A 138 -19.50 4.43 39.77
N ALA A 139 -19.36 5.07 40.93
CA ALA A 139 -19.65 6.49 41.09
C ALA A 139 -18.62 7.35 40.34
N ASP A 140 -17.34 6.96 40.40
CA ASP A 140 -16.27 7.56 39.61
C ASP A 140 -16.54 7.46 38.10
N ARG A 141 -16.94 6.27 37.61
CA ARG A 141 -17.29 6.09 36.19
C ARG A 141 -18.45 6.98 35.77
N GLU A 142 -19.50 7.08 36.58
CA GLU A 142 -20.64 7.95 36.32
C GLU A 142 -20.28 9.44 36.27
N ARG A 143 -19.24 9.84 37.01
CA ARG A 143 -18.79 11.24 37.14
C ARG A 143 -17.72 11.64 36.13
N TYR A 144 -16.80 10.74 35.79
CA TYR A 144 -15.56 11.08 35.09
C TYR A 144 -15.33 10.37 33.74
N ASP A 145 -16.05 9.28 33.45
CA ASP A 145 -15.88 8.56 32.17
C ASP A 145 -16.52 9.32 30.99
N LEU A 146 -16.26 8.85 29.77
CA LEU A 146 -16.77 9.44 28.52
C LEU A 146 -18.30 9.67 28.55
N GLU A 147 -19.03 8.79 29.23
CA GLU A 147 -20.49 8.83 29.33
C GLU A 147 -21.03 9.72 30.47
N ALA A 148 -20.18 10.52 31.10
CA ALA A 148 -20.57 11.48 32.14
C ALA A 148 -21.77 12.34 31.69
N THR A 149 -22.67 12.60 32.63
CA THR A 149 -23.92 13.35 32.35
C THR A 149 -23.84 14.84 32.65
N ARG A 150 -22.75 15.27 33.29
CA ARG A 150 -22.47 16.66 33.66
C ARG A 150 -21.00 16.96 33.35
N PRO A 151 -20.65 18.23 33.03
CA PRO A 151 -19.25 18.61 32.87
C PRO A 151 -18.46 18.32 34.15
N ILE A 152 -17.24 17.80 33.98
CA ILE A 152 -16.25 17.65 35.04
C ILE A 152 -15.74 19.03 35.42
N ARG A 153 -15.60 19.30 36.72
CA ARG A 153 -15.01 20.54 37.23
C ARG A 153 -13.50 20.37 37.37
N VAL A 154 -12.77 20.75 36.33
CA VAL A 154 -11.30 20.80 36.32
C VAL A 154 -10.83 21.77 37.39
N ARG A 155 -9.93 21.33 38.26
CA ARG A 155 -9.36 22.16 39.33
C ARG A 155 -8.09 22.85 38.84
N LEU A 156 -7.74 23.96 39.46
CA LEU A 156 -6.51 24.69 39.17
C LEU A 156 -5.59 24.65 40.40
N VAL A 157 -4.30 24.43 40.17
CA VAL A 157 -3.24 24.53 41.17
C VAL A 157 -2.33 25.67 40.79
N ALA A 158 -2.23 26.69 41.65
CA ALA A 158 -1.33 27.82 41.50
C ALA A 158 0.08 27.47 42.00
N ASP A 159 1.08 27.84 41.20
CA ASP A 159 2.50 27.70 41.53
C ASP A 159 3.07 29.01 42.08
N ARG A 160 3.08 29.12 43.40
CA ARG A 160 3.46 30.35 44.11
C ARG A 160 4.97 30.49 44.33
N ALA A 161 5.69 29.38 44.21
CA ALA A 161 7.12 29.31 44.52
C ALA A 161 7.98 28.87 43.32
N GLY A 162 7.39 28.75 42.13
CA GLY A 162 8.10 28.38 40.90
C GLY A 162 8.63 26.96 40.94
N VAL A 163 7.84 26.02 41.45
CA VAL A 163 8.24 24.61 41.61
C VAL A 163 7.88 23.74 40.41
N LEU A 164 7.02 24.24 39.52
CA LEU A 164 6.65 23.58 38.28
C LEU A 164 7.54 24.07 37.13
N GLU A 165 7.72 23.21 36.14
CA GLU A 165 8.32 23.56 34.85
C GLU A 165 7.23 23.66 33.78
N TYR A 166 7.49 24.49 32.77
CA TYR A 166 6.54 24.84 31.72
C TYR A 166 7.19 24.80 30.35
N SER A 167 6.38 24.55 29.32
CA SER A 167 6.77 24.60 27.92
C SER A 167 5.66 25.25 27.08
N GLY A 168 6.04 26.01 26.05
CA GLY A 168 5.08 26.68 25.17
C GLY A 168 4.45 27.93 25.78
N GLU A 169 3.18 28.16 25.50
CA GLU A 169 2.39 29.30 25.98
C GLU A 169 2.01 29.14 27.47
N ASP A 170 1.78 30.24 28.18
CA ASP A 170 1.28 30.20 29.56
C ASP A 170 -0.13 29.59 29.59
N PHE A 171 -0.41 28.74 30.59
CA PHE A 171 -1.74 28.16 30.77
C PHE A 171 -2.82 29.23 31.00
N ARG A 172 -2.46 30.35 31.64
CA ARG A 172 -3.37 31.47 31.91
C ARG A 172 -3.90 32.12 30.64
N ASP A 173 -3.15 32.05 29.55
CA ASP A 173 -3.54 32.59 28.25
C ASP A 173 -4.47 31.66 27.45
N GLN A 174 -4.62 30.41 27.91
CA GLN A 174 -5.44 29.42 27.23
C GLN A 174 -6.91 29.84 27.24
N PRO A 175 -7.65 29.67 26.13
CA PRO A 175 -9.03 30.17 26.02
C PRO A 175 -9.96 29.64 27.11
N MET A 176 -9.72 28.41 27.60
CA MET A 176 -10.48 27.80 28.70
C MET A 176 -10.30 28.48 30.06
N LEU A 177 -9.21 29.25 30.27
CA LEU A 177 -8.93 29.97 31.52
C LEU A 177 -9.20 31.48 31.40
N ARG A 178 -9.50 31.98 30.20
CA ARG A 178 -9.64 33.40 29.93
C ARG A 178 -10.75 34.02 30.79
N GLY A 179 -10.42 35.12 31.47
CA GLY A 179 -11.35 35.87 32.31
C GLY A 179 -11.37 35.42 33.79
N LEU A 180 -10.58 34.41 34.16
CA LEU A 180 -10.31 34.09 35.56
C LEU A 180 -9.19 34.99 36.12
N ASP A 181 -9.28 35.35 37.40
CA ASP A 181 -8.24 36.10 38.10
C ASP A 181 -7.14 35.13 38.58
N LEU A 182 -6.04 35.06 37.82
CA LEU A 182 -4.96 34.08 38.01
C LEU A 182 -3.61 34.81 38.17
N PRO A 183 -3.29 35.33 39.38
CA PRO A 183 -2.08 36.13 39.60
C PRO A 183 -0.79 35.30 39.47
N ASP A 184 -0.84 34.04 39.88
CA ASP A 184 0.26 33.08 39.83
C ASP A 184 0.11 32.16 38.59
N PRO A 185 1.19 31.63 38.00
CA PRO A 185 1.11 30.55 37.03
C PRO A 185 0.28 29.38 37.56
N VAL A 186 -0.51 28.73 36.70
CA VAL A 186 -1.41 27.65 37.11
C VAL A 186 -1.22 26.39 36.28
N LEU A 187 -1.50 25.25 36.93
CA LEU A 187 -1.59 23.95 36.30
C LEU A 187 -3.02 23.40 36.47
N PRO A 188 -3.75 23.08 35.39
CA PRO A 188 -5.04 22.43 35.49
C PRO A 188 -4.87 20.95 35.87
N VAL A 189 -5.68 20.46 36.80
CA VAL A 189 -5.63 19.09 37.31
C VAL A 189 -7.00 18.44 37.26
N HIS A 190 -7.02 17.13 36.97
CA HIS A 190 -8.25 16.35 37.04
C HIS A 190 -8.68 16.25 38.52
N PRO A 191 -9.95 16.49 38.87
CA PRO A 191 -10.39 16.48 40.27
C PRO A 191 -10.11 15.16 41.00
N TRP A 192 -10.38 14.02 40.35
CA TRP A 192 -10.04 12.71 40.91
C TRP A 192 -8.53 12.56 41.18
N GLN A 193 -7.67 13.03 40.26
CA GLN A 193 -6.22 12.98 40.41
C GLN A 193 -5.75 13.88 41.57
N LEU A 194 -6.36 15.06 41.71
CA LEU A 194 -6.07 15.98 42.81
C LEU A 194 -6.30 15.31 44.16
N GLU A 195 -7.48 14.74 44.35
CA GLU A 195 -7.92 14.14 45.62
C GLU A 195 -7.15 12.87 45.98
N HIS A 196 -6.92 11.98 45.01
CA HIS A 196 -6.43 10.62 45.29
C HIS A 196 -4.92 10.45 45.13
N ARG A 197 -4.24 11.38 44.45
CA ARG A 197 -2.83 11.24 44.08
C ARG A 197 -2.01 12.45 44.48
N ILE A 198 -2.44 13.64 44.09
CA ILE A 198 -1.65 14.86 44.25
C ILE A 198 -1.63 15.32 45.72
N LEU A 199 -2.80 15.53 46.34
CA LEU A 199 -2.85 15.99 47.74
C LEU A 199 -2.24 14.98 48.72
N PRO A 200 -2.43 13.65 48.55
CA PRO A 200 -1.74 12.67 49.40
C PRO A 200 -0.24 12.57 49.12
N GLY A 201 0.19 12.63 47.85
CA GLY A 201 1.57 12.39 47.44
C GLY A 201 2.52 13.59 47.53
N HIS A 202 1.98 14.81 47.57
CA HIS A 202 2.74 16.05 47.55
C HIS A 202 2.29 17.04 48.63
N ARG A 203 1.81 16.53 49.77
CA ARG A 203 1.23 17.31 50.86
C ARG A 203 2.13 18.45 51.34
N ASP A 204 3.43 18.21 51.41
CA ASP A 204 4.44 19.18 51.82
C ASP A 204 4.42 20.47 50.98
N LEU A 205 4.16 20.35 49.67
CA LEU A 205 4.09 21.49 48.77
C LEU A 205 2.84 22.36 49.01
N PHE A 206 1.74 21.75 49.44
CA PHE A 206 0.49 22.46 49.75
C PHE A 206 0.50 23.05 51.16
N ASP A 207 0.98 22.29 52.16
CA ASP A 207 1.07 22.74 53.55
C ASP A 207 2.06 23.91 53.70
N SER A 208 3.14 23.93 52.91
CA SER A 208 4.09 25.05 52.86
C SER A 208 3.60 26.26 52.03
N GLY A 209 2.47 26.13 51.31
CA GLY A 209 1.92 27.17 50.45
C GLY A 209 2.67 27.39 49.12
N ARG A 210 3.65 26.52 48.79
CA ARG A 210 4.38 26.56 47.52
C ARG A 210 3.47 26.26 46.33
N LEU A 211 2.53 25.32 46.52
CA LEU A 211 1.41 25.08 45.63
C LEU A 211 0.10 25.40 46.35
N LYS A 212 -0.86 26.00 45.65
CA LYS A 212 -2.19 26.29 46.21
C LYS A 212 -3.30 25.79 45.30
N VAL A 213 -4.25 25.04 45.86
CA VAL A 213 -5.49 24.72 45.14
C VAL A 213 -6.37 25.97 45.09
N MET A 214 -6.80 26.33 43.89
CA MET A 214 -7.67 27.48 43.66
C MET A 214 -9.15 27.15 43.90
N ASP A 215 -9.94 28.17 44.22
CA ASP A 215 -11.39 28.06 44.38
C ASP A 215 -12.09 27.96 43.02
N GLU A 216 -11.49 28.59 42.00
CA GLU A 216 -11.88 28.53 40.61
C GLU A 216 -11.80 27.11 40.05
N SER A 217 -12.73 26.79 39.15
CA SER A 217 -12.74 25.54 38.39
C SER A 217 -13.36 25.75 37.02
N ILE A 218 -12.99 24.90 36.06
CA ILE A 218 -13.48 24.99 34.68
C ILE A 218 -14.38 23.79 34.38
N PRO A 219 -15.58 24.00 33.83
CA PRO A 219 -16.39 22.90 33.35
C PRO A 219 -15.81 22.37 32.03
N ALA A 220 -15.55 21.08 31.96
CA ALA A 220 -15.04 20.43 30.76
C ALA A 220 -15.60 19.01 30.63
N TRP A 221 -15.71 18.51 29.40
CA TRP A 221 -16.24 17.20 29.11
C TRP A 221 -15.14 16.21 28.73
N PRO A 222 -15.19 14.96 29.22
CA PRO A 222 -14.27 13.93 28.78
C PRO A 222 -14.46 13.59 27.30
N THR A 223 -13.34 13.37 26.63
CA THR A 223 -13.25 12.80 25.28
C THR A 223 -13.03 11.29 25.35
N ALA A 224 -12.92 10.59 24.23
CA ALA A 224 -12.62 9.17 24.16
C ALA A 224 -11.30 8.78 24.86
N ALA A 225 -10.37 9.74 25.01
CA ALA A 225 -9.15 9.55 25.79
C ALA A 225 -9.35 9.66 27.32
N ILE A 226 -10.56 10.02 27.77
CA ILE A 226 -11.03 10.23 29.15
C ILE A 226 -10.33 11.40 29.84
N ARG A 227 -9.00 11.34 29.92
CA ARG A 227 -8.14 12.36 30.54
C ARG A 227 -7.93 13.61 29.68
N THR A 228 -8.37 13.59 28.43
CA THR A 228 -8.42 14.79 27.60
C THR A 228 -9.82 15.37 27.70
N LEU A 229 -9.93 16.57 28.25
CA LEU A 229 -11.18 17.25 28.55
C LEU A 229 -11.38 18.42 27.59
N ALA A 230 -12.49 18.43 26.85
CA ALA A 230 -12.90 19.53 25.99
C ALA A 230 -13.65 20.58 26.81
N GLY A 231 -13.30 21.86 26.67
CA GLY A 231 -13.98 22.93 27.42
C GLY A 231 -15.49 22.98 27.15
N HIS A 232 -16.27 23.24 28.20
CA HIS A 232 -17.73 23.35 28.09
C HIS A 232 -18.18 24.75 27.65
N ASP A 233 -17.64 25.78 28.30
CA ASP A 233 -18.03 27.19 28.08
C ASP A 233 -17.08 27.93 27.13
N ALA A 234 -15.88 27.40 26.94
CA ALA A 234 -14.83 27.98 26.12
C ALA A 234 -14.11 26.89 25.32
N PRO A 235 -13.65 27.19 24.09
CA PRO A 235 -13.05 26.19 23.22
C PRO A 235 -11.63 25.83 23.68
N GLY A 236 -11.17 24.64 23.31
CA GLY A 236 -9.85 24.11 23.66
C GLY A 236 -9.94 22.79 24.42
N PHE A 237 -8.77 22.22 24.73
CA PHE A 237 -8.71 20.97 25.47
C PHE A 237 -7.57 20.97 26.49
N PHE A 238 -7.80 20.32 27.62
CA PHE A 238 -6.76 19.98 28.57
C PHE A 238 -6.53 18.47 28.62
N LYS A 239 -5.30 18.02 28.41
CA LYS A 239 -4.87 16.64 28.63
C LYS A 239 -4.20 16.56 29.99
N LEU A 240 -4.85 15.87 30.93
CA LEU A 240 -4.50 15.90 32.35
C LEU A 240 -3.93 14.55 32.80
N ALA A 241 -3.01 14.54 33.77
CA ALA A 241 -2.59 13.31 34.42
C ALA A 241 -3.79 12.64 35.11
N LEU A 242 -3.92 11.33 34.93
CA LEU A 242 -4.96 10.54 35.56
C LEU A 242 -4.45 9.13 35.89
N GLY A 243 -4.14 8.91 37.16
CA GLY A 243 -3.42 7.74 37.67
C GLY A 243 -4.20 6.43 37.72
N ILE A 244 -5.28 6.27 36.95
CA ILE A 244 -6.01 5.01 36.83
C ILE A 244 -5.46 4.13 35.71
N HIS A 245 -5.73 2.83 35.79
CA HIS A 245 -5.44 1.90 34.71
C HIS A 245 -6.58 1.96 33.68
N ILE A 246 -6.25 2.41 32.46
CA ILE A 246 -7.16 2.36 31.32
C ILE A 246 -6.51 1.50 30.26
N THR A 247 -7.25 0.53 29.72
CA THR A 247 -6.73 -0.49 28.79
C THR A 247 -5.54 -1.23 29.42
N SER A 248 -4.33 -1.06 28.87
CA SER A 248 -3.13 -1.80 29.24
C SER A 248 -2.12 -1.00 30.08
N THR A 249 -2.38 0.29 30.34
CA THR A 249 -1.41 1.20 31.00
C THR A 249 -2.08 2.15 32.00
N ARG A 250 -1.29 2.62 32.97
CA ARG A 250 -1.67 3.73 33.84
C ARG A 250 -1.62 5.04 33.05
N ARG A 251 -2.66 5.87 33.13
CA ARG A 251 -2.80 7.08 32.30
C ARG A 251 -2.22 8.36 32.91
N ASP A 252 -1.07 8.21 33.58
CA ASP A 252 -0.21 9.35 33.90
C ASP A 252 0.42 9.96 32.62
N ILE A 253 0.91 11.20 32.73
CA ILE A 253 1.61 11.88 31.63
C ILE A 253 3.07 12.02 32.06
N SER A 254 4.01 11.64 31.19
CA SER A 254 5.42 11.84 31.50
C SER A 254 5.79 13.32 31.34
N PRO A 255 6.69 13.85 32.19
CA PRO A 255 7.31 15.17 31.99
C PRO A 255 7.85 15.38 30.58
N ALA A 256 8.49 14.36 30.00
CA ALA A 256 8.98 14.40 28.61
C ALA A 256 7.87 14.67 27.59
N THR A 257 6.65 14.16 27.81
CA THR A 257 5.50 14.44 26.93
C THR A 257 5.07 15.90 27.02
N ALA A 258 4.99 16.45 28.24
CA ALA A 258 4.61 17.85 28.44
C ALA A 258 5.68 18.80 27.89
N LEU A 259 6.96 18.49 28.06
CA LEU A 259 8.07 19.24 27.47
C LEU A 259 8.01 19.24 25.94
N LEU A 260 7.83 18.05 25.33
CA LEU A 260 7.92 17.88 23.88
C LEU A 260 6.66 18.26 23.12
N GLY A 261 5.47 18.14 23.72
CA GLY A 261 4.17 18.34 23.04
C GLY A 261 4.09 19.63 22.22
N PRO A 262 4.37 20.81 22.81
CA PRO A 262 4.37 22.07 22.09
C PRO A 262 5.38 22.15 20.95
N ARG A 263 6.61 21.66 21.18
CA ARG A 263 7.69 21.69 20.18
C ARG A 263 7.41 20.75 19.01
N LEU A 264 7.06 19.49 19.29
CA LEU A 264 6.82 18.47 18.27
C LEU A 264 5.61 18.79 17.42
N SER A 265 4.51 19.24 18.03
CA SER A 265 3.31 19.57 17.27
C SER A 265 3.53 20.77 16.35
N ALA A 266 4.27 21.79 16.79
CA ALA A 266 4.65 22.92 15.95
C ALA A 266 5.52 22.54 14.76
N LEU A 267 6.53 21.70 15.02
CA LEU A 267 7.48 21.27 14.01
C LEU A 267 6.85 20.36 12.96
N ILE A 268 6.16 19.31 13.40
CA ILE A 268 5.43 18.42 12.50
C ILE A 268 4.36 19.24 11.77
N GLY A 269 3.60 20.10 12.46
CA GLY A 269 2.61 20.97 11.83
C GLY A 269 3.18 21.95 10.78
N HIS A 270 4.48 22.28 10.83
CA HIS A 270 5.16 23.07 9.80
C HIS A 270 5.55 22.21 8.59
N ILE A 271 6.27 21.11 8.83
CA ILE A 271 6.67 20.14 7.79
C ILE A 271 5.45 19.68 6.99
N HIS A 272 4.38 19.42 7.74
CA HIS A 272 3.16 18.87 7.21
C HIS A 272 2.35 19.86 6.38
N ARG A 273 2.62 21.18 6.43
CA ARG A 273 1.94 22.16 5.57
C ARG A 273 2.48 22.16 4.14
N VAL A 274 3.69 21.67 3.90
CA VAL A 274 4.27 21.59 2.55
C VAL A 274 3.88 20.25 1.90
N GLY A 275 2.94 20.30 0.97
CA GLY A 275 2.43 19.22 0.12
C GLY A 275 3.41 18.80 -0.98
N ASP A 276 2.98 17.85 -1.84
CA ASP A 276 3.80 17.45 -3.01
C ASP A 276 3.94 18.66 -3.94
N ASN A 277 5.13 18.85 -4.51
CA ASN A 277 5.45 19.93 -5.45
C ASN A 277 5.25 21.36 -4.91
N GLY A 278 5.27 21.56 -3.58
CA GLY A 278 5.12 22.86 -2.94
C GLY A 278 3.68 23.36 -2.79
N THR A 279 2.68 22.51 -3.02
CA THR A 279 1.25 22.82 -2.72
C THR A 279 0.97 22.74 -1.22
N GLU A 280 -0.08 23.36 -0.67
CA GLU A 280 -0.37 23.22 0.77
C GLU A 280 -1.03 21.86 1.04
N SER A 281 -0.49 21.06 1.97
CA SER A 281 -1.12 19.80 2.39
C SER A 281 -2.52 20.06 2.97
N GLN A 282 -3.43 19.08 2.88
CA GLN A 282 -4.77 19.14 3.48
C GLN A 282 -4.89 18.37 4.80
N HIS A 283 -3.81 17.75 5.30
CA HIS A 283 -3.82 17.13 6.64
C HIS A 283 -3.25 18.11 7.67
N ARG A 284 -3.74 18.10 8.92
CA ARG A 284 -3.25 18.97 10.01
C ARG A 284 -2.96 18.20 11.27
N ILE A 285 -2.08 18.79 12.08
CA ILE A 285 -1.81 18.33 13.43
C ILE A 285 -2.51 19.27 14.42
N ALA A 286 -3.28 18.71 15.34
CA ALA A 286 -3.86 19.46 16.44
C ALA A 286 -2.73 19.85 17.42
N MET A 287 -2.40 21.13 17.41
CA MET A 287 -1.31 21.71 18.18
C MET A 287 -1.55 21.64 19.69
N ASP A 288 -0.67 20.94 20.40
CA ASP A 288 -0.50 21.15 21.83
C ASP A 288 0.30 22.46 21.98
N VAL A 289 -0.17 23.42 22.78
CA VAL A 289 0.41 24.78 22.85
C VAL A 289 1.04 25.09 24.20
N SER A 290 0.64 24.37 25.25
CA SER A 290 1.23 24.48 26.58
C SER A 290 1.51 23.11 27.17
N GLY A 291 2.58 23.00 27.94
CA GLY A 291 2.88 21.88 28.82
C GLY A 291 3.31 22.39 30.19
N ALA A 292 2.92 21.69 31.25
CA ALA A 292 3.36 21.98 32.62
C ALA A 292 3.53 20.68 33.41
N TRP A 293 4.56 20.60 34.23
CA TRP A 293 4.83 19.43 35.07
C TRP A 293 5.58 19.76 36.36
N LEU A 294 5.45 18.89 37.36
CA LEU A 294 6.32 18.89 38.53
C LEU A 294 7.55 18.02 38.23
N PRO A 295 8.79 18.54 38.31
CA PRO A 295 10.00 17.75 38.09
C PRO A 295 10.06 16.52 39.00
N GLY A 296 10.43 15.37 38.42
CA GLY A 296 10.51 14.09 39.14
C GLY A 296 9.17 13.41 39.45
N SER A 297 8.02 14.01 39.10
CA SER A 297 6.69 13.43 39.31
C SER A 297 5.92 13.31 37.99
N ARG A 298 5.04 12.31 37.91
CA ARG A 298 4.04 12.17 36.85
C ARG A 298 2.63 12.50 37.30
N ASP A 299 2.44 12.75 38.61
CA ASP A 299 1.12 12.98 39.19
C ASP A 299 0.59 14.40 38.91
N LEU A 300 1.50 15.36 38.74
CA LEU A 300 1.25 16.75 38.35
C LEU A 300 1.83 16.99 36.96
N THR A 301 1.06 16.71 35.93
CA THR A 301 1.44 16.98 34.54
C THR A 301 0.20 17.27 33.70
N ALA A 302 0.27 18.31 32.87
CA ALA A 302 -0.82 18.74 32.01
C ALA A 302 -0.31 19.25 30.66
N LEU A 303 -1.14 19.12 29.62
CA LEU A 303 -0.97 19.81 28.35
C LEU A 303 -2.25 20.58 27.99
N ALA A 304 -2.11 21.72 27.33
CA ALA A 304 -3.20 22.42 26.66
C ALA A 304 -3.10 22.24 25.15
N ARG A 305 -4.25 22.00 24.51
CA ARG A 305 -4.37 21.89 23.07
C ARG A 305 -5.24 23.00 22.52
N ALA A 306 -4.77 23.61 21.42
CA ALA A 306 -5.47 24.67 20.73
C ALA A 306 -6.86 24.23 20.25
N PRO A 307 -7.83 25.16 20.17
CA PRO A 307 -9.12 24.90 19.54
C PRO A 307 -9.00 24.32 18.12
N LEU A 308 -9.81 23.32 17.79
CA LEU A 308 -9.85 22.73 16.45
C LEU A 308 -10.47 23.68 15.42
N ALA A 309 -11.32 24.60 15.88
CA ALA A 309 -11.88 25.68 15.05
C ALA A 309 -10.81 26.49 14.30
N ARG A 310 -9.57 26.50 14.81
CA ARG A 310 -8.41 27.12 14.13
C ARG A 310 -8.13 26.50 12.75
N TYR A 311 -8.45 25.22 12.57
CA TYR A 311 -8.21 24.50 11.32
C TYR A 311 -9.47 24.35 10.46
N GLU A 312 -10.63 24.76 10.97
CA GLU A 312 -11.94 24.42 10.41
C GLU A 312 -12.19 25.15 9.09
N PRO A 313 -12.28 24.44 7.96
CA PRO A 313 -12.72 25.06 6.72
C PRO A 313 -14.18 25.51 6.86
N LYS A 314 -14.53 26.66 6.29
CA LYS A 314 -15.91 27.16 6.32
C LYS A 314 -16.88 26.10 5.78
N GLY A 315 -18.01 25.95 6.48
CA GLY A 315 -19.09 25.04 6.11
C GLY A 315 -18.74 23.57 6.28
N THR A 316 -17.91 23.22 7.26
CA THR A 316 -17.59 21.83 7.60
C THR A 316 -17.97 21.50 9.03
N VAL A 317 -18.05 20.21 9.34
CA VAL A 317 -18.22 19.70 10.71
C VAL A 317 -17.16 18.65 10.98
N TYR A 318 -16.51 18.70 12.15
CA TYR A 318 -15.58 17.64 12.53
C TYR A 318 -16.30 16.40 13.04
N VAL A 319 -15.93 15.28 12.45
CA VAL A 319 -16.35 13.94 12.84
C VAL A 319 -15.13 13.18 13.35
N PRO A 320 -15.12 12.76 14.63
CA PRO A 320 -14.10 11.84 15.13
C PRO A 320 -14.14 10.55 14.32
N ALA A 321 -12.99 10.04 13.86
CA ALA A 321 -12.97 8.86 13.01
C ALA A 321 -13.53 7.61 13.72
N THR A 322 -13.40 7.52 15.05
CA THR A 322 -14.07 6.46 15.85
C THR A 322 -15.59 6.46 15.66
N ALA A 323 -16.21 7.63 15.53
CA ALA A 323 -17.66 7.74 15.36
C ALA A 323 -18.13 7.22 13.99
N LEU A 324 -17.29 7.28 12.96
CA LEU A 324 -17.61 6.75 11.62
C LEU A 324 -17.90 5.25 11.66
N THR A 325 -17.21 4.51 12.51
CA THR A 325 -17.40 3.06 12.67
C THR A 325 -18.59 2.70 13.56
N ALA A 326 -19.16 3.67 14.28
CA ALA A 326 -20.27 3.44 15.20
C ALA A 326 -21.60 3.33 14.45
N THR A 327 -22.49 2.47 14.95
CA THR A 327 -23.85 2.33 14.43
C THR A 327 -24.67 3.59 14.73
N SER A 328 -25.25 4.15 13.68
CA SER A 328 -26.19 5.26 13.76
C SER A 328 -27.50 4.81 14.40
N PRO A 329 -28.00 5.53 15.42
CA PRO A 329 -29.30 5.26 16.01
C PRO A 329 -30.47 5.70 15.11
N VAL A 330 -30.20 6.37 13.98
CA VAL A 330 -31.22 6.86 13.05
C VAL A 330 -31.55 5.81 11.99
N THR A 331 -30.54 5.24 11.34
CA THR A 331 -30.72 4.31 10.21
C THR A 331 -30.34 2.86 10.54
N GLY A 332 -29.59 2.62 11.61
CA GLY A 332 -28.99 1.32 11.91
C GLY A 332 -27.74 0.97 11.11
N LEU A 333 -27.34 1.82 10.14
CA LEU A 333 -26.07 1.71 9.43
C LEU A 333 -24.94 2.32 10.26
N SER A 334 -23.68 2.02 9.95
CA SER A 334 -22.55 2.80 10.44
C SER A 334 -22.62 4.24 9.94
N LEU A 335 -22.07 5.18 10.72
CA LEU A 335 -22.02 6.58 10.30
C LEU A 335 -21.17 6.76 9.01
N ALA A 336 -20.13 5.95 8.81
CA ALA A 336 -19.39 5.88 7.55
C ALA A 336 -20.30 5.50 6.38
N ALA A 337 -21.12 4.46 6.54
CA ALA A 337 -22.07 4.03 5.52
C ALA A 337 -23.15 5.08 5.24
N GLU A 338 -23.62 5.82 6.24
CA GLU A 338 -24.53 6.95 6.00
C GLU A 338 -23.88 8.04 5.12
N TYR A 339 -22.65 8.43 5.43
CA TYR A 339 -21.90 9.42 4.63
C TYR A 339 -21.62 8.92 3.20
N ALA A 340 -21.15 7.68 3.07
CA ALA A 340 -20.82 7.07 1.79
C ALA A 340 -22.06 6.81 0.92
N ARG A 341 -23.21 6.48 1.52
CA ARG A 341 -24.48 6.39 0.79
C ARG A 341 -24.98 7.78 0.37
N TRP A 342 -24.79 8.79 1.21
CA TRP A 342 -25.22 10.16 0.92
C TRP A 342 -24.37 10.83 -0.18
N SER A 343 -23.08 10.49 -0.31
CA SER A 343 -22.26 10.96 -1.44
C SER A 343 -22.74 10.42 -2.80
N GLY A 344 -23.46 9.29 -2.80
CA GLY A 344 -23.95 8.62 -4.00
C GLY A 344 -22.96 7.63 -4.62
N ASP A 345 -21.73 7.56 -4.11
CA ASP A 345 -20.66 6.67 -4.58
C ASP A 345 -19.80 6.22 -3.38
N PRO A 346 -20.14 5.06 -2.75
CA PRO A 346 -19.44 4.58 -1.58
C PRO A 346 -17.97 4.22 -1.82
N ASP A 347 -17.67 3.63 -2.98
CA ASP A 347 -16.31 3.27 -3.39
C ASP A 347 -15.46 4.55 -3.52
N ALA A 348 -15.90 5.52 -4.33
CA ALA A 348 -15.16 6.77 -4.48
C ALA A 348 -15.01 7.54 -3.15
N TRP A 349 -15.99 7.43 -2.26
CA TRP A 349 -15.95 8.06 -0.93
C TRP A 349 -14.83 7.49 -0.07
N ILE A 350 -14.69 6.15 0.02
CA ILE A 350 -13.66 5.54 0.85
C ILE A 350 -12.26 5.74 0.25
N HIS A 351 -12.12 5.74 -1.08
CA HIS A 351 -10.85 6.08 -1.74
C HIS A 351 -10.44 7.53 -1.45
N ARG A 352 -11.38 8.48 -1.54
CA ARG A 352 -11.13 9.88 -1.17
C ARG A 352 -10.72 10.02 0.28
N TYR A 353 -11.43 9.34 1.19
CA TYR A 353 -11.10 9.33 2.61
C TYR A 353 -9.69 8.79 2.86
N ALA A 354 -9.35 7.63 2.28
CA ALA A 354 -8.05 6.99 2.46
C ALA A 354 -6.91 7.88 1.95
N LYS A 355 -7.08 8.50 0.78
CA LYS A 355 -6.09 9.40 0.16
C LYS A 355 -5.75 10.60 1.03
N LEU A 356 -6.73 11.15 1.75
CA LEU A 356 -6.52 12.29 2.64
C LEU A 356 -5.56 11.97 3.81
N PHE A 357 -5.55 10.72 4.27
CA PHE A 357 -4.65 10.27 5.35
C PHE A 357 -3.36 9.63 4.82
N ALA A 358 -3.44 8.74 3.83
CA ALA A 358 -2.35 7.86 3.45
C ALA A 358 -1.11 8.62 2.96
N GLY A 359 -1.27 9.50 1.97
CA GLY A 359 -0.15 10.25 1.40
C GLY A 359 0.64 11.05 2.45
N PRO A 360 -0.02 11.93 3.23
CA PRO A 360 0.67 12.73 4.22
C PRO A 360 1.28 11.93 5.38
N VAL A 361 0.64 10.85 5.84
CA VAL A 361 1.17 10.00 6.91
C VAL A 361 2.40 9.20 6.44
N LEU A 362 2.35 8.65 5.23
CA LEU A 362 3.45 7.85 4.68
C LEU A 362 4.66 8.71 4.34
N ARG A 363 4.47 9.96 3.89
CA ARG A 363 5.58 10.90 3.69
C ARG A 363 6.31 11.21 5.00
N LEU A 364 5.57 11.40 6.09
CA LEU A 364 6.19 11.56 7.40
C LEU A 364 6.97 10.30 7.79
N ALA A 365 6.41 9.12 7.52
CA ALA A 365 7.06 7.84 7.82
C ALA A 365 8.39 7.69 7.08
N GLU A 366 8.44 8.00 5.78
CA GLU A 366 9.65 8.00 4.97
C GLU A 366 10.70 8.99 5.51
N GLY A 367 10.26 10.14 6.02
CA GLY A 367 11.09 11.11 6.74
C GLY A 367 11.47 10.71 8.18
N GLY A 368 11.18 9.49 8.62
CA GLY A 368 11.53 8.97 9.94
C GLY A 368 10.51 9.25 11.06
N ILE A 369 9.29 9.69 10.72
CA ILE A 369 8.23 10.03 11.69
C ILE A 369 7.01 9.14 11.47
N GLY A 370 6.88 8.11 12.30
CA GLY A 370 5.72 7.23 12.36
C GLY A 370 4.60 7.87 13.17
N LEU A 371 3.64 8.50 12.49
CA LEU A 371 2.47 9.09 13.15
C LEU A 371 1.51 8.01 13.64
N GLU A 372 0.94 8.20 14.84
CA GLU A 372 -0.10 7.32 15.39
C GLU A 372 -1.49 7.70 14.85
N ALA A 373 -1.73 7.39 13.58
CA ALA A 373 -2.93 7.79 12.84
C ALA A 373 -4.12 6.83 13.00
N HIS A 374 -4.33 6.27 14.19
CA HIS A 374 -5.49 5.39 14.46
C HIS A 374 -6.78 6.21 14.64
N LEU A 375 -7.94 5.55 14.67
CA LEU A 375 -9.25 6.21 14.73
C LEU A 375 -9.39 7.22 15.88
N GLN A 376 -8.96 6.89 17.10
CA GLN A 376 -9.11 7.76 18.26
C GLN A 376 -8.30 9.07 18.18
N ASN A 377 -7.20 9.05 17.41
CA ASN A 377 -6.31 10.18 17.19
C ASN A 377 -6.59 10.89 15.86
N SER A 378 -7.67 10.50 15.18
CA SER A 378 -8.03 11.02 13.87
C SER A 378 -9.41 11.68 13.91
N ILE A 379 -9.50 12.85 13.31
CA ILE A 379 -10.73 13.61 13.11
C ILE A 379 -10.79 13.97 11.64
N VAL A 380 -11.95 13.92 11.02
CA VAL A 380 -12.17 14.35 9.63
C VAL A 380 -13.17 15.50 9.60
N ALA A 381 -12.88 16.55 8.86
CA ALA A 381 -13.85 17.58 8.52
C ALA A 381 -14.70 17.10 7.36
N MET A 382 -16.02 17.16 7.52
CA MET A 382 -17.01 16.77 6.53
C MET A 382 -17.71 18.00 5.99
N ARG A 383 -17.84 18.14 4.66
CA ARG A 383 -18.68 19.14 4.00
C ARG A 383 -19.86 18.43 3.35
N GLY A 384 -21.02 18.46 4.00
CA GLY A 384 -22.10 17.57 3.60
C GLY A 384 -21.61 16.11 3.66
N PRO A 385 -21.74 15.32 2.58
CA PRO A 385 -21.26 13.94 2.57
C PRO A 385 -19.74 13.79 2.42
N GLU A 386 -19.05 14.85 2.00
CA GLU A 386 -17.69 14.75 1.50
C GLU A 386 -16.63 14.91 2.60
N PRO A 387 -15.67 13.97 2.74
CA PRO A 387 -14.50 14.18 3.56
C PRO A 387 -13.58 15.16 2.85
N VAL A 388 -13.20 16.24 3.53
CA VAL A 388 -12.39 17.31 2.92
C VAL A 388 -11.03 17.47 3.58
N PHE A 389 -10.91 17.15 4.89
CA PHE A 389 -9.74 17.58 5.63
C PHE A 389 -9.52 16.79 6.93
N PRO A 390 -8.45 15.98 7.03
CA PRO A 390 -8.15 15.27 8.26
C PRO A 390 -7.31 16.08 9.25
N VAL A 391 -7.52 15.82 10.53
CA VAL A 391 -6.75 16.36 11.65
C VAL A 391 -6.30 15.20 12.53
N SER A 392 -4.98 15.01 12.66
CA SER A 392 -4.40 14.09 13.64
C SER A 392 -4.08 14.81 14.94
N ARG A 393 -4.30 14.14 16.06
CA ARG A 393 -4.05 14.66 17.42
C ARG A 393 -3.27 13.65 18.26
N ASP A 394 -2.68 14.12 19.34
CA ASP A 394 -1.89 13.33 20.29
C ASP A 394 -0.62 12.69 19.68
N LEU A 395 0.49 13.42 19.78
CA LEU A 395 1.79 12.95 19.29
C LEU A 395 2.56 12.12 20.32
N GLY A 396 1.99 11.87 21.51
CA GLY A 396 2.69 11.18 22.59
C GLY A 396 3.05 9.72 22.29
N GLY A 397 2.39 9.09 21.31
CA GLY A 397 2.67 7.73 20.85
C GLY A 397 3.27 7.64 19.43
N ALA A 398 3.71 8.77 18.86
CA ALA A 398 4.47 8.78 17.63
C ALA A 398 5.82 8.05 17.80
N ARG A 399 6.41 7.56 16.70
CA ARG A 399 7.75 6.98 16.68
C ARG A 399 8.65 7.83 15.78
N ILE A 400 9.79 8.28 16.29
CA ILE A 400 10.68 9.21 15.61
C ILE A 400 12.08 8.60 15.55
N HIS A 401 12.57 8.34 14.34
CA HIS A 401 13.91 7.83 14.08
C HIS A 401 14.84 9.00 13.75
N LEU A 402 15.58 9.46 14.78
CA LEU A 402 16.44 10.65 14.70
C LEU A 402 17.43 10.63 13.51
N PRO A 403 18.11 9.51 13.18
CA PRO A 403 19.07 9.49 12.07
C PRO A 403 18.47 9.75 10.68
N THR A 404 17.16 9.57 10.51
CA THR A 404 16.47 9.80 9.23
C THR A 404 15.87 11.21 9.12
N LEU A 405 15.80 11.95 10.24
CA LEU A 405 15.27 13.30 10.20
C LEU A 405 16.16 14.21 9.36
N PRO A 406 15.57 15.07 8.51
CA PRO A 406 16.34 16.06 7.74
C PRO A 406 16.80 17.27 8.58
N TRP A 407 16.57 17.26 9.89
CA TRP A 407 16.86 18.35 10.83
C TRP A 407 17.15 17.80 12.22
N GLU A 408 17.82 18.61 13.04
CA GLU A 408 18.21 18.22 14.40
C GLU A 408 17.03 18.26 15.38
N LEU A 409 16.83 17.15 16.10
CA LEU A 409 15.87 17.03 17.19
C LEU A 409 16.55 16.40 18.40
N GLU A 410 16.46 17.06 19.54
CA GLU A 410 16.85 16.46 20.81
C GLU A 410 15.62 15.87 21.51
N LEU A 411 15.71 14.57 21.83
CA LEU A 411 14.74 13.88 22.64
C LEU A 411 15.33 13.64 24.04
N PRO A 412 14.58 13.91 25.13
CA PRO A 412 15.01 13.53 26.48
C PRO A 412 15.30 12.03 26.57
N GLN A 413 16.26 11.66 27.42
CA GLN A 413 16.58 10.27 27.67
C GLN A 413 15.32 9.48 28.09
N GLY A 414 15.10 8.32 27.45
CA GLY A 414 13.92 7.50 27.72
C GLY A 414 12.60 8.07 27.16
N SER A 415 12.67 9.03 26.24
CA SER A 415 11.48 9.57 25.58
C SER A 415 10.66 8.46 24.89
N PRO A 416 9.34 8.38 25.13
CA PRO A 416 8.51 7.32 24.58
C PRO A 416 8.36 7.40 23.05
N VAL A 417 8.68 8.55 22.45
CA VAL A 417 8.59 8.72 20.99
C VAL A 417 9.86 8.32 20.25
N ASN A 418 10.97 8.04 20.96
CA ASN A 418 12.20 7.63 20.30
C ASN A 418 12.03 6.26 19.62
N ALA A 419 12.43 6.17 18.36
CA ALA A 419 12.48 4.92 17.60
C ALA A 419 13.93 4.56 17.28
N THR A 420 14.32 3.31 17.53
CA THR A 420 15.70 2.85 17.31
C THR A 420 15.97 2.40 15.88
N SER A 421 14.92 2.24 15.06
CA SER A 421 15.01 1.86 13.66
C SER A 421 13.83 2.40 12.85
N MET A 422 14.01 2.44 11.52
CA MET A 422 12.90 2.72 10.58
C MET A 422 11.82 1.65 10.62
N ASP A 423 12.12 0.42 11.03
CA ASP A 423 11.11 -0.63 11.12
C ASP A 423 10.10 -0.35 12.22
N GLN A 424 10.50 0.26 13.34
CA GLN A 424 9.57 0.72 14.38
C GLN A 424 8.68 1.88 13.88
N VAL A 425 9.20 2.74 13.01
CA VAL A 425 8.44 3.80 12.34
C VAL A 425 7.40 3.19 11.40
N ARG A 426 7.81 2.23 10.55
CA ARG A 426 6.95 1.54 9.59
C ARG A 426 5.87 0.72 10.29
N ALA A 427 6.23 -0.07 11.29
CA ALA A 427 5.32 -0.89 12.08
C ALA A 427 4.26 -0.02 12.79
N LYS A 428 4.66 1.15 13.32
CA LYS A 428 3.72 2.11 13.90
C LYS A 428 2.67 2.56 12.88
N VAL A 429 3.07 2.90 11.66
CA VAL A 429 2.13 3.32 10.60
C VAL A 429 1.29 2.14 10.11
N ALA A 430 1.89 0.98 9.87
CA ALA A 430 1.18 -0.21 9.41
C ALA A 430 0.03 -0.58 10.35
N TYR A 431 0.33 -0.65 11.65
CA TYR A 431 -0.67 -0.92 12.68
C TYR A 431 -1.72 0.20 12.80
N THR A 432 -1.31 1.46 12.86
CA THR A 432 -2.25 2.54 13.20
C THR A 432 -3.10 3.01 12.04
N LEU A 433 -2.54 3.08 10.82
CA LEU A 433 -3.22 3.58 9.63
C LEU A 433 -3.97 2.46 8.89
N PHE A 434 -3.31 1.35 8.56
CA PHE A 434 -3.95 0.31 7.75
C PHE A 434 -4.85 -0.58 8.60
N GLN A 435 -4.33 -1.10 9.71
CA GLN A 435 -5.04 -2.11 10.51
C GLN A 435 -6.09 -1.50 11.46
N ASN A 436 -5.75 -0.46 12.20
CA ASN A 436 -6.63 0.13 13.23
C ASN A 436 -7.46 1.32 12.73
N HIS A 437 -7.40 1.64 11.43
CA HIS A 437 -8.13 2.78 10.88
C HIS A 437 -8.81 2.43 9.56
N PHE A 438 -8.07 2.15 8.48
CA PHE A 438 -8.72 1.84 7.20
C PHE A 438 -9.48 0.52 7.25
N ALA A 439 -8.90 -0.55 7.81
CA ALA A 439 -9.60 -1.84 7.90
C ALA A 439 -10.91 -1.76 8.70
N ALA A 440 -10.96 -0.91 9.73
CA ALA A 440 -12.17 -0.66 10.48
C ALA A 440 -13.29 -0.01 9.65
N LEU A 441 -12.93 0.96 8.81
CA LEU A 441 -13.88 1.65 7.94
C LEU A 441 -14.34 0.75 6.80
N VAL A 442 -13.40 0.04 6.17
CA VAL A 442 -13.69 -0.95 5.14
C VAL A 442 -14.64 -2.01 5.69
N ALA A 443 -14.36 -2.58 6.87
CA ALA A 443 -15.20 -3.62 7.47
C ALA A 443 -16.66 -3.18 7.67
N VAL A 444 -16.90 -1.94 8.15
CA VAL A 444 -18.28 -1.45 8.32
C VAL A 444 -18.96 -1.13 6.98
N LEU A 445 -18.21 -0.68 5.97
CA LEU A 445 -18.74 -0.44 4.62
C LEU A 445 -19.04 -1.75 3.88
N GLU A 446 -18.20 -2.76 4.01
CA GLU A 446 -18.48 -4.11 3.50
C GLU A 446 -19.74 -4.69 4.15
N ARG A 447 -19.91 -4.49 5.46
CA ARG A 447 -21.08 -4.97 6.22
C ARG A 447 -22.36 -4.25 5.78
N ASP A 448 -22.33 -2.92 5.70
CA ASP A 448 -23.54 -2.10 5.57
C ASP A 448 -23.93 -1.79 4.13
N LEU A 449 -22.95 -1.72 3.21
CA LEU A 449 -23.15 -1.32 1.81
C LEU A 449 -22.66 -2.37 0.80
N GLY A 450 -22.03 -3.47 1.24
CA GLY A 450 -21.52 -4.50 0.34
C GLY A 450 -20.32 -4.06 -0.50
N LEU A 451 -19.52 -3.11 0.01
CA LEU A 451 -18.24 -2.70 -0.58
C LEU A 451 -17.37 -3.94 -0.88
N ASP A 452 -16.63 -3.93 -1.98
CA ASP A 452 -15.60 -4.94 -2.25
C ASP A 452 -14.29 -4.51 -1.56
N GLY A 453 -14.06 -5.02 -0.34
CA GLY A 453 -12.85 -4.70 0.41
C GLY A 453 -11.58 -5.15 -0.29
N ALA A 454 -11.61 -6.27 -1.03
CA ALA A 454 -10.43 -6.77 -1.75
C ALA A 454 -10.03 -5.82 -2.88
N ALA A 455 -11.02 -5.32 -3.64
CA ALA A 455 -10.79 -4.30 -4.65
C ALA A 455 -10.21 -3.01 -4.04
N PHE A 456 -10.80 -2.52 -2.93
CA PHE A 456 -10.29 -1.34 -2.24
C PHE A 456 -8.80 -1.47 -1.85
N TRP A 457 -8.40 -2.62 -1.29
CA TRP A 457 -7.00 -2.84 -0.88
C TRP A 457 -6.05 -2.94 -2.07
N ALA A 458 -6.48 -3.54 -3.18
CA ALA A 458 -5.68 -3.60 -4.41
C ALA A 458 -5.46 -2.19 -4.99
N ASP A 459 -6.53 -1.41 -5.13
CA ASP A 459 -6.49 -0.03 -5.64
C ASP A 459 -5.63 0.87 -4.73
N LEU A 460 -5.76 0.73 -3.41
CA LEU A 460 -4.91 1.46 -2.46
C LEU A 460 -3.44 1.06 -2.62
N ALA A 461 -3.13 -0.22 -2.75
CA ALA A 461 -1.76 -0.68 -2.94
C ALA A 461 -1.11 -0.15 -4.23
N ASP A 462 -1.88 -0.04 -5.32
CA ASP A 462 -1.42 0.58 -6.57
C ASP A 462 -1.14 2.07 -6.38
N GLU A 463 -2.05 2.82 -5.75
CA GLU A 463 -1.82 4.25 -5.44
C GLU A 463 -0.58 4.46 -4.57
N LEU A 464 -0.32 3.55 -3.62
CA LEU A 464 0.89 3.59 -2.77
C LEU A 464 2.15 3.22 -3.55
N GLY A 465 2.07 2.22 -4.42
CA GLY A 465 3.18 1.70 -5.21
C GLY A 465 3.89 2.80 -6.02
N ASP A 466 3.13 3.67 -6.67
CA ASP A 466 3.70 4.72 -7.53
C ASP A 466 4.39 5.84 -6.75
N ARG A 467 4.04 6.04 -5.47
CA ARG A 467 4.43 7.22 -4.68
C ARG A 467 5.54 6.97 -3.66
N LEU A 468 5.70 5.73 -3.22
CA LEU A 468 6.66 5.36 -2.18
C LEU A 468 8.04 5.06 -2.75
N SER A 469 9.11 5.23 -1.97
CA SER A 469 10.42 4.66 -2.34
C SER A 469 10.41 3.13 -2.34
N GLN A 470 11.44 2.52 -2.93
CA GLN A 470 11.54 1.06 -3.01
C GLN A 470 11.53 0.38 -1.63
N ALA A 471 12.19 0.97 -0.64
CA ALA A 471 12.24 0.44 0.71
C ALA A 471 10.86 0.47 1.39
N GLU A 472 10.14 1.60 1.27
CA GLU A 472 8.80 1.73 1.83
C GLU A 472 7.79 0.83 1.11
N ARG A 473 7.87 0.71 -0.22
CA ARG A 473 7.08 -0.28 -0.98
C ARG A 473 7.32 -1.71 -0.49
N ALA A 474 8.58 -2.10 -0.33
CA ALA A 474 8.92 -3.45 0.11
C ALA A 474 8.38 -3.76 1.51
N ALA A 475 8.34 -2.76 2.40
CA ALA A 475 7.82 -2.92 3.75
C ALA A 475 6.28 -2.93 3.78
N TYR A 476 5.62 -1.96 3.14
CA TYR A 476 4.16 -1.83 3.23
C TYR A 476 3.39 -2.78 2.31
N LEU A 477 4.02 -3.30 1.25
CA LEU A 477 3.41 -4.27 0.31
C LEU A 477 3.96 -5.70 0.50
N ALA A 478 4.67 -5.97 1.59
CA ALA A 478 5.07 -7.34 1.96
C ALA A 478 3.83 -8.22 2.18
N SER A 479 3.95 -9.54 1.99
CA SER A 479 2.84 -10.51 2.15
C SER A 479 2.21 -10.49 3.55
N GLU A 480 3.00 -10.13 4.56
CA GLU A 480 2.58 -10.00 5.94
C GLU A 480 3.04 -8.66 6.52
N GLN A 481 2.34 -8.15 7.52
CA GLN A 481 2.71 -6.94 8.26
C GLN A 481 2.77 -7.20 9.77
N PRO A 482 3.66 -6.49 10.50
CA PRO A 482 3.66 -6.52 11.96
C PRO A 482 2.36 -5.91 12.51
N THR A 483 1.83 -6.53 13.56
CA THR A 483 0.73 -6.01 14.38
C THR A 483 1.06 -6.13 15.85
N LYS A 484 0.48 -5.26 16.67
CA LYS A 484 0.61 -5.37 18.13
C LYS A 484 -0.25 -6.52 18.65
N ALA A 485 0.37 -7.45 19.37
CA ALA A 485 -0.33 -8.57 19.98
C ALA A 485 -0.95 -8.15 21.33
N LEU A 486 -1.94 -7.25 21.28
CA LEU A 486 -2.49 -6.54 22.44
C LEU A 486 -3.01 -7.46 23.55
N LEU A 487 -3.65 -8.59 23.20
CA LEU A 487 -4.12 -9.57 24.19
C LEU A 487 -2.93 -10.35 24.77
N THR A 488 -2.00 -10.79 23.92
CA THR A 488 -0.78 -11.51 24.32
C THR A 488 0.09 -10.67 25.24
N MET A 489 0.25 -9.37 24.96
CA MET A 489 0.93 -8.41 25.83
C MET A 489 0.31 -8.30 27.24
N ARG A 490 -0.95 -8.71 27.44
CA ARG A 490 -1.55 -8.79 28.79
C ARG A 490 -1.16 -10.04 29.55
N LEU A 491 -0.80 -11.11 28.85
CA LEU A 491 -0.23 -12.32 29.45
C LEU A 491 1.23 -12.08 29.87
N HIS A 492 1.90 -11.10 29.26
CA HIS A 492 3.28 -10.71 29.54
C HIS A 492 3.40 -9.21 29.90
N PRO A 493 2.93 -8.78 31.09
CA PRO A 493 2.91 -7.38 31.47
C PRO A 493 4.30 -6.72 31.39
N GLY A 494 4.39 -5.62 30.64
CA GLY A 494 5.62 -4.85 30.48
C GLY A 494 6.42 -5.18 29.21
N GLU A 495 6.03 -6.21 28.46
CA GLU A 495 6.66 -6.59 27.19
C GLU A 495 5.89 -5.99 25.99
N GLU A 496 6.60 -5.40 25.04
CA GLU A 496 6.03 -5.11 23.71
C GLU A 496 6.17 -6.35 22.84
N ILE A 497 5.03 -6.98 22.50
CA ILE A 497 4.97 -8.20 21.69
C ILE A 497 4.28 -7.86 20.37
N GLU A 498 4.96 -8.22 19.28
CA GLU A 498 4.44 -8.12 17.92
C GLU A 498 4.23 -9.52 17.33
N THR A 499 3.30 -9.62 16.41
CA THR A 499 3.05 -10.82 15.60
C THR A 499 2.76 -10.40 14.16
N LEU A 500 2.64 -11.35 13.25
CA LEU A 500 2.40 -11.10 11.83
C LEU A 500 0.94 -11.38 11.46
N VAL A 501 0.41 -10.51 10.60
CA VAL A 501 -0.91 -10.65 9.98
C VAL A 501 -0.79 -10.56 8.47
N ASP A 502 -1.69 -11.24 7.77
CA ASP A 502 -1.80 -11.21 6.33
C ASP A 502 -2.05 -9.80 5.83
N ASN A 503 -1.31 -9.38 4.81
CA ASN A 503 -1.41 -8.04 4.27
C ASN A 503 -2.20 -8.04 2.95
N PRO A 504 -3.45 -7.52 2.93
CA PRO A 504 -4.23 -7.46 1.70
C PRO A 504 -3.61 -6.55 0.63
N LEU A 505 -2.72 -5.62 1.02
CA LEU A 505 -1.98 -4.76 0.08
C LEU A 505 -0.94 -5.55 -0.74
N ALA A 506 -0.57 -6.77 -0.33
CA ALA A 506 0.42 -7.58 -1.04
C ALA A 506 -0.14 -8.21 -2.33
N ASN A 507 -1.46 -8.43 -2.37
CA ASN A 507 -2.15 -9.13 -3.47
C ASN A 507 -2.45 -8.24 -4.69
N ALA A 508 -1.99 -6.99 -4.67
CA ALA A 508 -2.23 -5.99 -5.72
C ALA A 508 -1.68 -6.38 -7.11
N ARG A 509 -0.73 -7.32 -7.18
CA ARG A 509 0.01 -7.57 -8.42
C ARG A 509 -0.64 -8.54 -9.41
N VAL A 510 -1.84 -9.04 -9.13
CA VAL A 510 -2.61 -9.83 -10.11
C VAL A 510 -3.88 -9.14 -10.61
N HIS A 511 -4.28 -8.03 -9.98
CA HIS A 511 -5.44 -7.21 -10.38
C HIS A 511 -5.07 -5.90 -11.09
N GLN A 512 -3.88 -5.85 -11.72
CA GLN A 512 -3.26 -4.62 -12.28
C GLN A 512 -3.97 -3.98 -13.49
N HIS A 513 -5.24 -4.26 -13.73
CA HIS A 513 -6.01 -3.52 -14.71
C HIS A 513 -7.47 -3.42 -14.23
N PRO A 514 -8.06 -2.22 -14.10
CA PRO A 514 -9.38 -1.99 -13.48
C PRO A 514 -10.53 -2.81 -14.08
N THR A 515 -10.34 -3.33 -15.29
CA THR A 515 -11.32 -4.13 -16.03
C THR A 515 -10.93 -5.59 -16.20
N LEU A 516 -9.71 -6.02 -15.85
CA LEU A 516 -9.23 -7.38 -16.09
C LEU A 516 -10.14 -8.42 -15.43
N ASP A 517 -10.46 -8.24 -14.15
CA ASP A 517 -11.35 -9.16 -13.42
C ASP A 517 -12.72 -9.31 -14.11
N ARG A 518 -13.27 -8.22 -14.62
CA ARG A 518 -14.53 -8.22 -15.36
C ARG A 518 -14.41 -9.05 -16.63
N HIS A 519 -13.37 -8.84 -17.42
CA HIS A 519 -13.12 -9.61 -18.64
C HIS A 519 -12.85 -11.07 -18.33
N VAL A 520 -11.99 -11.34 -17.34
CA VAL A 520 -11.67 -12.68 -16.87
C VAL A 520 -12.94 -13.39 -16.46
N ARG A 521 -13.87 -12.79 -15.70
CA ARG A 521 -15.16 -13.36 -15.26
C ARG A 521 -16.20 -13.49 -16.38
N ALA A 522 -16.12 -12.68 -17.43
CA ALA A 522 -17.01 -12.74 -18.58
C ALA A 522 -16.67 -13.89 -19.56
N LEU A 523 -15.46 -14.47 -19.49
CA LEU A 523 -15.07 -15.59 -20.34
C LEU A 523 -16.05 -16.77 -20.21
N ARG A 524 -16.30 -17.46 -21.32
CA ARG A 524 -17.16 -18.64 -21.34
C ARG A 524 -16.40 -19.87 -20.84
N SER A 525 -17.04 -20.63 -19.96
CA SER A 525 -16.45 -21.89 -19.44
C SER A 525 -16.66 -23.05 -20.42
N PRO A 526 -15.65 -23.94 -20.61
CA PRO A 526 -14.32 -23.88 -20.01
C PRO A 526 -13.43 -22.82 -20.67
N ALA A 527 -12.86 -21.91 -19.86
CA ALA A 527 -12.14 -20.75 -20.37
C ALA A 527 -10.64 -21.03 -20.61
N SER A 528 -10.13 -20.56 -21.76
CA SER A 528 -8.70 -20.34 -22.01
C SER A 528 -8.56 -19.12 -22.89
N ALA A 529 -7.81 -18.12 -22.45
CA ALA A 529 -7.73 -16.84 -23.14
C ALA A 529 -6.38 -16.15 -22.96
N TRP A 530 -5.95 -15.43 -23.99
CA TRP A 530 -4.96 -14.36 -23.92
C TRP A 530 -5.68 -13.02 -23.81
N ILE A 531 -5.28 -12.20 -22.85
CA ILE A 531 -5.80 -10.85 -22.67
C ILE A 531 -4.66 -9.87 -22.87
N TYR A 532 -4.86 -8.85 -23.69
CA TYR A 532 -3.85 -7.84 -24.02
C TYR A 532 -4.35 -6.42 -23.72
N ASP A 533 -3.47 -5.57 -23.19
CA ASP A 533 -3.70 -4.15 -22.95
C ASP A 533 -2.76 -3.28 -23.85
N PRO A 534 -3.24 -2.83 -25.02
CA PRO A 534 -2.44 -1.98 -25.89
C PRO A 534 -2.13 -0.59 -25.30
N ALA A 535 -2.94 -0.10 -24.35
CA ALA A 535 -2.70 1.18 -23.70
C ALA A 535 -1.49 1.08 -22.76
N GLY A 536 -1.38 0.00 -22.00
CA GLY A 536 -0.20 -0.33 -21.21
C GLY A 536 1.08 -0.37 -22.05
N VAL A 537 1.06 -1.05 -23.20
CA VAL A 537 2.21 -1.08 -24.14
C VAL A 537 2.61 0.33 -24.58
N THR A 538 1.64 1.17 -24.90
CA THR A 538 1.86 2.58 -25.29
C THR A 538 2.59 3.33 -24.16
N ALA A 539 2.04 3.26 -22.94
CA ALA A 539 2.61 3.94 -21.78
C ALA A 539 4.05 3.47 -21.46
N PHE A 540 4.34 2.17 -21.54
CA PHE A 540 5.70 1.65 -21.31
C PHE A 540 6.70 2.14 -22.35
N LEU A 541 6.31 2.18 -23.62
CA LEU A 541 7.18 2.65 -24.70
C LEU A 541 7.39 4.17 -24.64
N GLU A 542 6.35 4.95 -24.34
CA GLU A 542 6.47 6.40 -24.15
C GLU A 542 7.38 6.74 -22.97
N SER A 543 7.14 6.11 -21.81
CA SER A 543 7.99 6.28 -20.64
C SER A 543 9.45 5.93 -20.92
N LEU A 544 9.70 4.83 -21.64
CA LEU A 544 11.07 4.46 -22.00
C LEU A 544 11.71 5.48 -22.95
N ARG A 545 10.96 6.01 -23.93
CA ARG A 545 11.46 7.04 -24.85
C ARG A 545 11.80 8.34 -24.14
N GLU A 546 11.03 8.72 -23.13
CA GLU A 546 11.34 9.89 -22.29
C GLU A 546 12.65 9.68 -21.54
N HIS A 547 12.83 8.52 -20.89
CA HIS A 547 14.05 8.19 -20.17
C HIS A 547 15.27 8.06 -21.09
N LEU A 548 15.09 7.49 -22.29
CA LEU A 548 16.15 7.33 -23.29
C LEU A 548 16.11 8.44 -24.35
N SER A 549 15.73 9.66 -23.95
CA SER A 549 15.69 10.81 -24.86
C SER A 549 17.02 11.01 -25.59
N GLY A 550 16.97 11.22 -26.90
CA GLY A 550 18.16 11.27 -27.76
C GLY A 550 18.64 9.91 -28.28
N HIS A 551 17.97 8.81 -27.91
CA HIS A 551 18.20 7.48 -28.46
C HIS A 551 16.95 6.95 -29.16
N THR A 552 17.16 5.97 -30.03
CA THR A 552 16.09 5.35 -30.82
C THR A 552 15.60 4.07 -30.18
N VAL A 553 14.29 3.88 -30.23
CA VAL A 553 13.58 2.77 -29.60
C VAL A 553 12.75 2.09 -30.67
N LEU A 554 13.11 0.85 -31.03
CA LEU A 554 12.37 0.04 -31.99
C LEU A 554 11.65 -1.09 -31.24
N TYR A 555 10.33 -1.20 -31.36
CA TYR A 555 9.63 -2.31 -30.71
C TYR A 555 9.97 -3.63 -31.40
N ALA A 556 10.61 -4.57 -30.67
CA ALA A 556 10.88 -5.91 -31.18
C ALA A 556 9.61 -6.76 -31.15
N MET A 557 8.94 -6.87 -32.30
CA MET A 557 7.58 -7.42 -32.36
C MET A 557 7.49 -8.93 -32.11
N LYS A 558 8.60 -9.67 -32.27
CA LYS A 558 8.71 -11.08 -31.86
C LYS A 558 8.35 -11.34 -30.39
N ALA A 559 8.35 -10.30 -29.56
CA ALA A 559 7.84 -10.39 -28.19
C ALA A 559 6.31 -10.51 -28.15
N CYS A 560 5.58 -9.73 -28.95
CA CYS A 560 4.13 -9.84 -29.11
C CYS A 560 3.73 -9.18 -30.44
N ALA A 561 3.23 -9.99 -31.38
CA ALA A 561 2.82 -9.56 -32.70
C ALA A 561 1.29 -9.43 -32.83
N ASN A 562 0.55 -9.53 -31.72
CA ASN A 562 -0.88 -9.30 -31.72
C ASN A 562 -1.20 -7.95 -32.41
N PRO A 563 -2.15 -7.91 -33.39
CA PRO A 563 -2.36 -6.72 -34.20
C PRO A 563 -2.68 -5.43 -33.41
N ALA A 564 -3.40 -5.55 -32.30
CA ALA A 564 -3.75 -4.39 -31.46
C ALA A 564 -2.52 -3.88 -30.70
N VAL A 565 -1.71 -4.79 -30.16
CA VAL A 565 -0.43 -4.47 -29.49
C VAL A 565 0.55 -3.86 -30.48
N LEU A 566 0.70 -4.44 -31.67
CA LEU A 566 1.58 -3.92 -32.72
C LEU A 566 1.14 -2.52 -33.17
N ALA A 567 -0.16 -2.30 -33.38
CA ALA A 567 -0.69 -0.98 -33.74
C ALA A 567 -0.41 0.07 -32.64
N ALA A 568 -0.52 -0.29 -31.36
CA ALA A 568 -0.14 0.57 -30.26
C ALA A 568 1.37 0.87 -30.23
N ALA A 569 2.20 -0.17 -30.36
CA ALA A 569 3.65 -0.04 -30.38
C ALA A 569 4.15 0.83 -31.55
N VAL A 570 3.55 0.72 -32.74
CA VAL A 570 3.88 1.55 -33.90
C VAL A 570 3.65 3.05 -33.63
N ARG A 571 2.60 3.40 -32.86
CA ARG A 571 2.34 4.79 -32.48
C ARG A 571 3.31 5.31 -31.41
N ALA A 572 3.68 4.42 -30.49
CA ALA A 572 4.45 4.77 -29.29
C ALA A 572 5.97 4.71 -29.48
N ALA A 573 6.50 3.84 -30.35
CA ALA A 573 7.93 3.67 -30.61
C ALA A 573 8.43 4.53 -31.78
N HIS A 574 9.74 4.56 -32.02
CA HIS A 574 10.32 5.20 -33.21
C HIS A 574 10.24 4.32 -34.47
N GLY A 575 9.94 3.03 -34.30
CA GLY A 575 9.83 2.04 -35.37
C GLY A 575 9.69 0.63 -34.80
N VAL A 576 9.83 -0.37 -35.66
CA VAL A 576 9.66 -1.79 -35.31
C VAL A 576 10.89 -2.58 -35.75
N GLU A 577 11.33 -3.51 -34.91
CA GLU A 577 12.29 -4.55 -35.31
C GLU A 577 11.55 -5.84 -35.64
N CYS A 578 11.93 -6.44 -36.77
CA CYS A 578 11.34 -7.64 -37.35
C CYS A 578 12.42 -8.71 -37.53
N ALA A 579 12.04 -9.97 -37.36
CA ALA A 579 12.93 -11.14 -37.45
C ALA A 579 12.63 -12.06 -38.66
N SER A 580 11.58 -11.78 -39.43
CA SER A 580 11.20 -12.56 -40.63
C SER A 580 10.47 -11.71 -41.67
N GLY A 581 10.34 -12.17 -42.92
CA GLY A 581 9.56 -11.49 -43.94
C GLY A 581 8.06 -11.35 -43.59
N GLY A 582 7.51 -12.29 -42.82
CA GLY A 582 6.14 -12.18 -42.30
C GLY A 582 5.98 -11.04 -41.30
N GLU A 583 6.93 -10.91 -40.37
CA GLU A 583 6.97 -9.78 -39.43
C GLU A 583 7.20 -8.45 -40.15
N LEU A 584 8.08 -8.42 -41.15
CA LEU A 584 8.33 -7.24 -41.98
C LEU A 584 7.02 -6.75 -42.64
N ALA A 585 6.29 -7.66 -43.29
CA ALA A 585 5.02 -7.35 -43.93
C ALA A 585 3.96 -6.87 -42.92
N ALA A 586 3.88 -7.51 -41.74
CA ALA A 586 2.95 -7.13 -40.69
C ALA A 586 3.25 -5.74 -40.11
N ALA A 587 4.53 -5.43 -39.88
CA ALA A 587 4.95 -4.11 -39.40
C ALA A 587 4.69 -3.01 -40.43
N GLN A 588 4.92 -3.29 -41.72
CA GLN A 588 4.54 -2.38 -42.81
C GLN A 588 3.04 -2.14 -42.85
N ALA A 589 2.23 -3.20 -42.76
CA ALA A 589 0.77 -3.10 -42.77
C ALA A 589 0.22 -2.34 -41.54
N ALA A 590 0.90 -2.45 -40.39
CA ALA A 590 0.57 -1.70 -39.19
C ALA A 590 0.98 -0.21 -39.24
N GLY A 591 1.69 0.21 -40.30
CA GLY A 591 2.08 1.61 -40.51
C GLY A 591 3.38 2.01 -39.81
N ALA A 592 4.31 1.08 -39.59
CA ALA A 592 5.60 1.40 -39.00
C ALA A 592 6.33 2.49 -39.82
N ALA A 593 6.78 3.55 -39.15
CA ALA A 593 7.49 4.65 -39.79
C ALA A 593 8.94 4.29 -40.17
N ARG A 594 9.51 3.28 -39.49
CA ARG A 594 10.87 2.79 -39.67
C ARG A 594 10.96 1.34 -39.26
N LEU A 595 11.80 0.59 -39.96
CA LEU A 595 12.00 -0.84 -39.74
C LEU A 595 13.48 -1.17 -39.54
N ALA A 596 13.73 -2.19 -38.73
CA ALA A 596 14.98 -2.94 -38.72
C ALA A 596 14.66 -4.42 -38.99
N PHE A 597 15.35 -5.04 -39.93
CA PHE A 597 15.17 -6.46 -40.23
C PHE A 597 16.39 -7.25 -39.77
N SER A 598 16.23 -7.88 -38.61
CA SER A 598 17.19 -8.80 -38.01
C SER A 598 16.76 -10.26 -38.21
N GLY A 599 17.48 -11.21 -37.61
CA GLY A 599 17.10 -12.61 -37.61
C GLY A 599 17.93 -13.45 -38.61
N PRO A 600 18.33 -14.67 -38.23
CA PRO A 600 19.17 -15.52 -39.07
C PRO A 600 18.40 -16.12 -40.24
N ALA A 601 19.15 -16.60 -41.23
CA ALA A 601 18.64 -17.41 -42.34
C ALA A 601 17.61 -16.72 -43.24
N LYS A 602 17.81 -15.42 -43.52
CA LYS A 602 16.98 -14.69 -44.48
C LYS A 602 17.05 -15.34 -45.86
N THR A 603 15.88 -15.67 -46.40
CA THR A 603 15.75 -16.32 -47.72
C THR A 603 15.91 -15.30 -48.86
N PRO A 604 16.15 -15.73 -50.11
CA PRO A 604 16.13 -14.83 -51.25
C PRO A 604 14.83 -14.01 -51.36
N ASP A 605 13.69 -14.59 -50.99
CA ASP A 605 12.39 -13.90 -50.99
C ASP A 605 12.33 -12.83 -49.89
N ASP A 606 12.88 -13.11 -48.69
CA ASP A 606 13.00 -12.10 -47.62
C ASP A 606 13.87 -10.92 -48.05
N LEU A 607 15.00 -11.20 -48.74
CA LEU A 607 15.91 -10.17 -49.23
C LEU A 607 15.29 -9.34 -50.36
N ALA A 608 14.53 -9.98 -51.26
CA ALA A 608 13.77 -9.30 -52.31
C ALA A 608 12.65 -8.43 -51.70
N ALA A 609 11.94 -8.93 -50.70
CA ALA A 609 10.94 -8.16 -49.97
C ALA A 609 11.55 -6.95 -49.24
N ALA A 610 12.73 -7.13 -48.64
CA ALA A 610 13.48 -6.03 -48.03
C ALA A 610 13.92 -4.98 -49.07
N ALA A 611 14.37 -5.39 -50.26
CA ALA A 611 14.74 -4.48 -51.35
C ALA A 611 13.53 -3.72 -51.92
N ALA A 612 12.35 -4.35 -51.95
CA ALA A 612 11.09 -3.73 -52.37
C ALA A 612 10.39 -2.91 -51.25
N CYS A 613 10.97 -2.86 -50.05
CA CYS A 613 10.34 -2.21 -48.90
C CYS A 613 10.22 -0.69 -49.11
N GLY A 614 8.98 -0.19 -49.12
CA GLY A 614 8.70 1.25 -49.23
C GLY A 614 8.86 2.05 -47.93
N VAL A 615 9.29 1.40 -46.85
CA VAL A 615 9.51 2.02 -45.53
C VAL A 615 11.02 2.04 -45.25
N PRO A 616 11.58 3.10 -44.66
CA PRO A 616 12.99 3.15 -44.29
C PRO A 616 13.42 1.91 -43.47
N LEU A 617 14.32 1.11 -44.04
CA LEU A 617 14.68 -0.21 -43.52
C LEU A 617 16.19 -0.34 -43.28
N TRP A 618 16.56 -0.69 -42.04
CA TRP A 618 17.92 -1.07 -41.65
C TRP A 618 18.04 -2.58 -41.71
N MET A 619 18.90 -3.07 -42.60
CA MET A 619 19.16 -4.50 -42.75
C MET A 619 20.27 -4.93 -41.80
N HIS A 620 20.05 -5.96 -40.99
CA HIS A 620 21.13 -6.57 -40.19
C HIS A 620 21.58 -7.87 -40.85
N ALA A 621 22.76 -7.87 -41.45
CA ALA A 621 23.35 -9.06 -42.04
C ALA A 621 23.91 -9.98 -40.95
N GLU A 622 23.49 -11.25 -40.94
CA GLU A 622 23.87 -12.24 -39.93
C GLU A 622 25.07 -13.09 -40.36
N SER A 623 25.41 -13.06 -41.65
CA SER A 623 26.53 -13.80 -42.22
C SER A 623 27.08 -13.10 -43.46
N VAL A 624 28.31 -13.44 -43.85
CA VAL A 624 28.91 -12.95 -45.10
C VAL A 624 28.06 -13.33 -46.32
N ARG A 625 27.42 -14.50 -46.31
CA ARG A 625 26.53 -14.97 -47.38
C ARG A 625 25.31 -14.06 -47.56
N GLU A 626 24.76 -13.52 -46.47
CA GLU A 626 23.62 -12.59 -46.56
C GLU A 626 24.02 -11.28 -47.25
N LEU A 627 25.28 -10.83 -47.15
CA LEU A 627 25.78 -9.66 -47.89
C LEU A 627 25.72 -9.88 -49.40
N ASP A 628 26.16 -11.05 -49.87
CA ASP A 628 26.10 -11.42 -51.29
C ASP A 628 24.65 -11.44 -51.79
N GLY A 629 23.74 -12.01 -50.97
CA GLY A 629 22.31 -12.05 -51.28
C GLY A 629 21.68 -10.66 -51.35
N LEU A 630 22.04 -9.75 -50.44
CA LEU A 630 21.54 -8.36 -50.44
C LEU A 630 21.96 -7.61 -51.70
N ALA A 631 23.23 -7.75 -52.09
CA ALA A 631 23.74 -7.16 -53.32
C ALA A 631 23.03 -7.73 -54.56
N ALA A 632 22.80 -9.04 -54.59
CA ALA A 632 22.07 -9.71 -55.69
C ALA A 632 20.59 -9.29 -55.76
N ALA A 633 19.96 -9.04 -54.61
CA ALA A 633 18.58 -8.55 -54.53
C ALA A 633 18.44 -7.05 -54.87
N GLY A 634 19.56 -6.34 -55.07
CA GLY A 634 19.56 -4.91 -55.37
C GLY A 634 19.17 -4.04 -54.18
N PHE A 635 19.44 -4.48 -52.95
CA PHE A 635 19.16 -3.69 -51.76
C PHE A 635 20.08 -2.46 -51.69
N THR A 636 19.50 -1.26 -51.70
CA THR A 636 20.24 0.01 -51.66
C THR A 636 20.13 0.75 -50.32
N GLY A 637 19.51 0.13 -49.31
CA GLY A 637 19.35 0.71 -47.99
C GLY A 637 20.57 0.52 -47.07
N PRO A 638 20.52 1.06 -45.85
CA PRO A 638 21.58 0.93 -44.87
C PRO A 638 21.70 -0.53 -44.35
N VAL A 639 22.94 -1.02 -44.29
CA VAL A 639 23.30 -2.36 -43.82
C VAL A 639 24.14 -2.25 -42.55
N ALA A 640 23.78 -3.00 -41.52
CA ALA A 640 24.60 -3.21 -40.32
C ALA A 640 25.00 -4.69 -40.21
N LEU A 641 26.16 -4.98 -39.63
CA LEU A 641 26.58 -6.35 -39.34
C LEU A 641 26.11 -6.75 -37.94
N ARG A 642 25.41 -7.88 -37.80
CA ARG A 642 25.13 -8.45 -36.49
C ARG A 642 26.35 -9.25 -36.03
N VAL A 643 26.81 -9.05 -34.80
CA VAL A 643 28.09 -9.60 -34.33
C VAL A 643 27.93 -10.36 -33.02
N ASN A 644 28.54 -11.54 -32.94
CA ASN A 644 28.71 -12.30 -31.70
C ASN A 644 30.07 -11.95 -31.06
N ARG A 645 30.05 -11.15 -29.99
CA ARG A 645 31.18 -10.43 -29.37
C ARG A 645 31.81 -11.05 -28.12
N GLY A 646 31.57 -12.32 -27.82
CA GLY A 646 32.32 -13.00 -26.74
C GLY A 646 32.08 -12.52 -25.27
N ARG A 647 31.33 -11.43 -25.03
CA ARG A 647 31.14 -10.80 -23.70
C ARG A 647 29.78 -11.12 -23.09
N ALA A 648 29.79 -11.54 -21.83
CA ALA A 648 28.57 -11.88 -21.10
C ALA A 648 27.91 -10.64 -20.47
N LEU A 649 26.58 -10.60 -20.54
CA LEU A 649 25.72 -9.66 -19.82
C LEU A 649 24.76 -10.46 -18.93
N PRO A 650 24.49 -10.06 -17.68
CA PRO A 650 23.53 -10.74 -16.82
C PRO A 650 22.13 -10.77 -17.45
N GLY A 651 21.46 -11.92 -17.36
CA GLY A 651 20.14 -12.13 -17.95
C GLY A 651 19.93 -13.58 -18.37
N THR A 652 18.81 -13.83 -19.00
CA THR A 652 18.42 -15.16 -19.52
C THR A 652 18.76 -15.28 -21.00
N HIS A 653 19.13 -16.47 -21.46
CA HIS A 653 19.36 -16.76 -22.89
C HIS A 653 20.44 -15.85 -23.50
N GLN A 654 21.69 -16.26 -23.35
CA GLN A 654 22.83 -15.58 -23.95
C GLN A 654 22.73 -15.64 -25.49
N MET A 655 22.75 -14.47 -26.13
CA MET A 655 22.66 -14.31 -27.59
C MET A 655 24.03 -14.07 -28.22
N THR A 656 25.01 -13.72 -27.38
CA THR A 656 26.43 -13.53 -27.67
C THR A 656 27.26 -14.18 -26.57
N GLY A 657 28.58 -14.24 -26.72
CA GLY A 657 29.46 -14.71 -25.62
C GLY A 657 29.59 -16.22 -25.51
N VAL A 658 28.79 -16.94 -26.28
CA VAL A 658 28.81 -18.40 -26.42
C VAL A 658 28.58 -18.75 -27.90
N PRO A 659 28.91 -19.97 -28.34
CA PRO A 659 28.54 -20.43 -29.68
C PRO A 659 27.01 -20.40 -29.86
N THR A 660 26.53 -19.48 -30.71
CA THR A 660 25.11 -19.33 -31.08
C THR A 660 25.00 -19.26 -32.61
N PRO A 661 23.83 -19.54 -33.21
CA PRO A 661 23.62 -19.39 -34.65
C PRO A 661 23.43 -17.93 -35.08
N PHE A 662 23.73 -16.96 -34.21
CA PHE A 662 23.36 -15.57 -34.35
C PHE A 662 24.57 -14.68 -34.57
N GLY A 663 24.52 -13.89 -35.65
CA GLY A 663 25.57 -12.94 -36.00
C GLY A 663 26.88 -13.57 -36.50
N ILE A 664 27.74 -12.69 -37.01
CA ILE A 664 29.08 -13.00 -37.49
C ILE A 664 30.02 -13.09 -36.28
N ASP A 665 30.93 -14.06 -36.28
CA ASP A 665 31.99 -14.15 -35.28
C ASP A 665 32.83 -12.87 -35.30
N GLU A 666 33.12 -12.31 -34.12
CA GLU A 666 33.91 -11.08 -33.98
C GLU A 666 35.23 -11.11 -34.79
N ALA A 667 35.90 -12.26 -34.88
CA ALA A 667 37.14 -12.42 -35.64
C ALA A 667 36.95 -12.31 -37.16
N GLN A 668 35.74 -12.56 -37.66
CA GLN A 668 35.40 -12.48 -39.09
C GLN A 668 34.90 -11.09 -39.52
N VAL A 669 34.62 -10.19 -38.56
CA VAL A 669 34.10 -8.84 -38.84
C VAL A 669 34.96 -8.05 -39.82
N PRO A 670 36.31 -8.02 -39.74
CA PRO A 670 37.12 -7.29 -40.71
C PRO A 670 36.90 -7.73 -42.16
N ALA A 671 36.80 -9.04 -42.39
CA ALA A 671 36.56 -9.61 -43.72
C ALA A 671 35.12 -9.37 -44.20
N ALA A 672 34.14 -9.40 -43.28
CA ALA A 672 32.75 -9.05 -43.60
C ALA A 672 32.60 -7.57 -44.01
N ILE A 673 33.34 -6.67 -43.34
CA ILE A 673 33.42 -5.24 -43.71
C ILE A 673 33.98 -5.10 -45.14
N ASP A 674 35.14 -5.74 -45.42
CA ASP A 674 35.73 -5.68 -46.77
C ASP A 674 34.77 -6.22 -47.84
N ARG A 675 34.05 -7.31 -47.54
CA ARG A 675 33.08 -7.88 -48.47
C ARG A 675 31.91 -6.94 -48.72
N ALA A 676 31.31 -6.37 -47.68
CA ALA A 676 30.18 -5.45 -47.80
C ALA A 676 30.55 -4.21 -48.65
N LEU A 677 31.71 -3.61 -48.37
CA LEU A 677 32.22 -2.46 -49.13
C LEU A 677 32.55 -2.82 -50.57
N GLY A 678 33.16 -3.98 -50.82
CA GLY A 678 33.46 -4.47 -52.16
C GLY A 678 32.23 -4.81 -53.01
N LEU A 679 31.09 -5.09 -52.35
CA LEU A 679 29.78 -5.27 -52.99
C LEU A 679 29.04 -3.95 -53.24
N GLY A 680 29.58 -2.81 -52.75
CA GLY A 680 28.93 -1.51 -52.86
C GLY A 680 27.72 -1.32 -51.94
N LEU A 681 27.58 -2.14 -50.89
CA LEU A 681 26.52 -1.98 -49.88
C LEU A 681 26.79 -0.75 -49.00
N ASP A 682 25.73 -0.05 -48.59
CA ASP A 682 25.81 1.06 -47.64
C ASP A 682 26.01 0.54 -46.21
N LEU A 683 27.25 0.20 -45.85
CA LEU A 683 27.60 -0.28 -44.52
C LEU A 683 27.61 0.88 -43.50
N VAL A 684 26.72 0.82 -42.52
CA VAL A 684 26.48 1.92 -41.55
C VAL A 684 26.86 1.62 -40.11
N GLY A 685 27.07 0.34 -39.75
CA GLY A 685 27.49 -0.03 -38.41
C GLY A 685 27.10 -1.45 -37.99
N PHE A 686 26.65 -1.60 -36.74
CA PHE A 686 26.62 -2.90 -36.06
C PHE A 686 25.35 -3.15 -35.23
N HIS A 687 24.99 -4.42 -35.08
CA HIS A 687 23.96 -4.90 -34.15
C HIS A 687 24.55 -5.89 -33.14
N LEU A 688 24.44 -5.55 -31.85
CA LEU A 688 25.19 -6.12 -30.73
C LEU A 688 24.25 -6.62 -29.60
N HIS A 689 23.22 -7.37 -29.97
CA HIS A 689 22.28 -7.95 -29.01
C HIS A 689 22.92 -9.04 -28.15
N ALA A 690 22.94 -8.82 -26.82
CA ALA A 690 23.70 -9.69 -25.91
C ALA A 690 22.87 -10.75 -25.18
N VAL A 691 21.70 -10.39 -24.66
CA VAL A 691 20.92 -11.24 -23.74
C VAL A 691 19.44 -10.91 -23.80
N SER A 692 18.58 -11.80 -23.31
CA SER A 692 17.19 -11.49 -22.95
C SER A 692 17.03 -11.29 -21.44
N ASN A 693 16.10 -10.44 -21.01
CA ASN A 693 15.70 -10.35 -19.61
C ASN A 693 16.80 -9.96 -18.59
N CYS A 694 17.63 -8.97 -18.93
CA CYS A 694 18.53 -8.28 -18.00
C CYS A 694 17.71 -7.33 -17.10
N LEU A 695 17.77 -7.53 -15.78
CA LEU A 695 17.12 -6.65 -14.79
C LEU A 695 18.08 -5.61 -14.21
N GLU A 696 19.37 -5.71 -14.53
CA GLU A 696 20.45 -4.90 -13.93
C GLU A 696 20.76 -3.69 -14.82
N ALA A 697 20.20 -2.53 -14.46
CA ALA A 697 20.35 -1.29 -15.22
C ALA A 697 21.82 -0.86 -15.41
N GLU A 698 22.64 -0.98 -14.38
CA GLU A 698 24.06 -0.61 -14.43
C GLU A 698 24.86 -1.54 -15.35
N ALA A 699 24.62 -2.86 -15.27
CA ALA A 699 25.27 -3.83 -16.15
C ALA A 699 24.88 -3.59 -17.62
N TYR A 700 23.60 -3.29 -17.88
CA TYR A 700 23.13 -2.96 -19.21
C TYR A 700 23.75 -1.65 -19.72
N ALA A 701 23.86 -0.60 -18.88
CA ALA A 701 24.53 0.64 -19.24
C ALA A 701 26.03 0.42 -19.57
N HIS A 702 26.72 -0.46 -18.85
CA HIS A 702 28.10 -0.85 -19.19
C HIS A 702 28.18 -1.56 -20.54
N HIS A 703 27.26 -2.49 -20.84
CA HIS A 703 27.18 -3.14 -22.14
C HIS A 703 26.98 -2.15 -23.29
N VAL A 704 26.12 -1.15 -23.10
CA VAL A 704 25.91 -0.08 -24.09
C VAL A 704 27.19 0.68 -24.39
N ARG A 705 27.94 1.10 -23.35
CA ARG A 705 29.20 1.83 -23.52
C ARG A 705 30.27 0.99 -24.21
N ASP A 706 30.41 -0.27 -23.80
CA ASP A 706 31.34 -1.23 -24.41
C ASP A 706 31.01 -1.44 -25.90
N SER A 707 29.73 -1.64 -26.21
CA SER A 707 29.22 -1.83 -27.57
C SER A 707 29.51 -0.64 -28.49
N LEU A 708 29.31 0.57 -27.98
CA LEU A 708 29.59 1.80 -28.72
C LEU A 708 31.11 1.99 -28.95
N GLY A 709 31.91 1.84 -27.90
CA GLY A 709 33.37 1.97 -27.99
C GLY A 709 33.99 0.96 -28.95
N TRP A 710 33.52 -0.28 -28.92
CA TRP A 710 33.93 -1.31 -29.86
C TRP A 710 33.50 -0.99 -31.29
N SER A 711 32.27 -0.51 -31.50
CA SER A 711 31.76 -0.15 -32.83
C SER A 711 32.60 0.95 -33.48
N HIS A 712 32.99 1.98 -32.70
CA HIS A 712 33.92 3.01 -33.18
C HIS A 712 35.29 2.46 -33.54
N ALA A 713 35.82 1.52 -32.76
CA ALA A 713 37.10 0.89 -33.05
C ALA A 713 37.05 0.06 -34.35
N ALA A 714 35.98 -0.73 -34.53
CA ALA A 714 35.78 -1.58 -35.69
C ALA A 714 35.55 -0.79 -37.00
N ALA A 715 34.89 0.37 -36.94
CA ALA A 715 34.64 1.22 -38.10
C ALA A 715 35.81 2.15 -38.47
N ARG A 716 36.76 2.37 -37.55
CA ARG A 716 37.80 3.42 -37.67
C ARG A 716 38.61 3.28 -38.96
N GLY A 717 38.54 4.32 -39.80
CA GLY A 717 39.27 4.38 -41.07
C GLY A 717 38.73 3.45 -42.17
N ARG A 718 37.55 2.84 -41.96
CA ARG A 718 36.95 1.86 -42.89
C ARG A 718 35.64 2.38 -43.48
N PHE A 719 34.75 2.90 -42.65
CA PHE A 719 33.50 3.54 -43.06
C PHE A 719 33.03 4.52 -41.97
N ALA A 720 32.08 5.41 -42.31
CA ALA A 720 31.48 6.32 -41.33
C ALA A 720 30.44 5.57 -40.48
N LEU A 721 30.71 5.42 -39.18
CA LEU A 721 29.76 4.79 -38.26
C LEU A 721 28.55 5.72 -38.05
N ARG A 722 27.36 5.26 -38.47
CA ARG A 722 26.10 6.00 -38.33
C ARG A 722 25.08 5.28 -37.45
N TYR A 723 25.28 4.00 -37.14
CA TYR A 723 24.27 3.16 -36.50
C TYR A 723 24.89 2.13 -35.55
N VAL A 724 24.48 2.14 -34.29
CA VAL A 724 24.82 1.11 -33.29
C VAL A 724 23.54 0.64 -32.62
N ASN A 725 23.19 -0.61 -32.85
CA ASN A 725 22.05 -1.24 -32.22
C ASN A 725 22.52 -2.17 -31.11
N VAL A 726 22.14 -1.88 -29.86
CA VAL A 726 22.49 -2.73 -28.70
C VAL A 726 21.48 -3.86 -28.50
N GLY A 727 20.46 -3.92 -29.35
CA GLY A 727 19.40 -4.91 -29.36
C GLY A 727 18.42 -4.71 -28.20
N GLY A 728 17.69 -5.78 -27.91
CA GLY A 728 16.81 -5.84 -26.74
C GLY A 728 17.56 -6.24 -25.46
N GLY A 729 16.84 -6.91 -24.57
CA GLY A 729 17.40 -7.44 -23.32
C GLY A 729 16.96 -6.70 -22.08
N LEU A 730 16.27 -5.56 -22.20
CA LEU A 730 15.58 -4.92 -21.09
C LEU A 730 14.55 -5.88 -20.48
N GLY A 731 14.70 -6.18 -19.19
CA GLY A 731 14.00 -7.26 -18.53
C GLY A 731 12.67 -6.89 -17.89
N SER A 732 11.80 -7.90 -17.89
CA SER A 732 10.53 -7.96 -17.16
C SER A 732 10.31 -9.42 -16.74
N ASP A 733 10.42 -9.69 -15.45
CA ASP A 733 10.28 -10.99 -14.81
C ASP A 733 8.80 -11.37 -14.65
N PRO A 734 8.46 -12.67 -14.73
CA PRO A 734 7.11 -13.18 -14.45
C PRO A 734 6.52 -12.77 -13.10
N ARG A 735 7.34 -12.49 -12.08
CA ARG A 735 6.88 -12.00 -10.76
C ARG A 735 6.71 -10.48 -10.70
N GLY A 736 6.87 -9.79 -11.83
CA GLY A 736 6.65 -8.35 -11.96
C GLY A 736 7.88 -7.48 -11.66
N ALA A 737 9.07 -8.06 -11.43
CA ALA A 737 10.30 -7.26 -11.37
C ALA A 737 10.67 -6.78 -12.79
N ARG A 738 11.13 -5.53 -12.92
CA ARG A 738 11.52 -4.94 -14.21
C ARG A 738 12.85 -4.22 -14.08
N ILE A 739 13.57 -4.08 -15.19
CA ILE A 739 14.75 -3.22 -15.23
C ILE A 739 14.35 -1.78 -14.88
N ASP A 740 15.16 -1.12 -14.06
CA ASP A 740 14.99 0.29 -13.75
C ASP A 740 15.48 1.15 -14.93
N VAL A 741 14.53 1.67 -15.70
CA VAL A 741 14.80 2.50 -16.87
C VAL A 741 15.35 3.88 -16.52
N ALA A 742 15.03 4.40 -15.33
CA ALA A 742 15.56 5.66 -14.85
C ALA A 742 17.03 5.51 -14.44
N ALA A 743 17.37 4.42 -13.76
CA ALA A 743 18.75 4.07 -13.45
C ALA A 743 19.56 3.79 -14.73
N LEU A 744 18.98 3.12 -15.72
CA LEU A 744 19.61 2.91 -17.03
C LEU A 744 19.90 4.26 -17.70
N ALA A 745 18.91 5.15 -17.77
CA ALA A 745 19.07 6.48 -18.34
C ALA A 745 20.13 7.32 -17.60
N ALA A 746 20.16 7.26 -16.28
CA ALA A 746 21.21 7.90 -15.47
C ALA A 746 22.59 7.33 -15.80
N GLY A 747 22.69 6.01 -15.96
CA GLY A 747 23.90 5.32 -16.40
C GLY A 747 24.32 5.70 -17.82
N LEU A 748 23.41 6.13 -18.69
CA LEU A 748 23.75 6.56 -20.06
C LEU A 748 23.99 8.06 -20.19
N ARG A 749 23.80 8.83 -19.11
CA ARG A 749 23.93 10.29 -19.14
C ARG A 749 25.33 10.70 -19.59
N GLY A 750 25.39 11.60 -20.57
CA GLY A 750 26.65 12.13 -21.11
C GLY A 750 27.40 11.16 -22.03
N LEU A 751 26.78 10.04 -22.42
CA LEU A 751 27.34 9.15 -23.43
C LEU A 751 27.39 9.84 -24.79
N ASP A 752 28.60 10.08 -25.31
CA ASP A 752 28.80 10.59 -26.66
C ASP A 752 28.83 9.44 -27.67
N ALA A 753 27.82 9.40 -28.55
CA ALA A 753 27.71 8.39 -29.60
C ALA A 753 28.55 8.69 -30.86
N GLY A 754 29.31 9.80 -30.88
CA GLY A 754 30.19 10.15 -31.99
C GLY A 754 29.44 10.34 -33.31
N GLY A 755 28.19 10.80 -33.25
CA GLY A 755 27.29 10.97 -34.40
C GLY A 755 26.57 9.69 -34.85
N ALA A 756 26.84 8.53 -34.24
CA ALA A 756 26.08 7.32 -34.50
C ALA A 756 24.74 7.34 -33.76
N GLU A 757 23.70 6.82 -34.42
CA GLU A 757 22.42 6.59 -33.79
C GLU A 757 22.48 5.34 -32.90
N LEU A 758 22.14 5.50 -31.62
CA LEU A 758 22.09 4.40 -30.66
C LEU A 758 20.65 3.85 -30.56
N VAL A 759 20.48 2.56 -30.80
CA VAL A 759 19.18 1.89 -30.93
C VAL A 759 18.98 0.81 -29.86
N PHE A 760 17.80 0.80 -29.25
CA PHE A 760 17.33 -0.18 -28.27
C PHE A 760 16.06 -0.90 -28.76
N GLU A 761 15.92 -2.19 -28.42
CA GLU A 761 14.80 -3.03 -28.89
C GLU A 761 13.95 -3.66 -27.75
N PRO A 762 13.18 -2.86 -26.98
CA PRO A 762 12.58 -3.26 -25.70
C PRO A 762 11.29 -4.11 -25.81
N GLY A 763 11.28 -5.15 -26.64
CA GLY A 763 10.06 -5.95 -26.87
C GLY A 763 9.49 -6.58 -25.59
N ARG A 764 10.33 -7.27 -24.81
CA ARG A 764 9.90 -7.93 -23.54
C ARG A 764 9.43 -6.91 -22.50
N TYR A 765 10.20 -5.85 -22.31
CA TYR A 765 9.93 -4.81 -21.32
C TYR A 765 8.55 -4.19 -21.53
N ALA A 766 8.19 -3.89 -22.79
CA ALA A 766 6.90 -3.29 -23.11
C ALA A 766 5.74 -4.30 -23.10
N ALA A 767 5.94 -5.48 -23.69
CA ALA A 767 4.83 -6.42 -23.92
C ALA A 767 4.48 -7.29 -22.71
N ALA A 768 5.45 -7.66 -21.86
CA ALA A 768 5.22 -8.58 -20.75
C ALA A 768 4.12 -8.10 -19.79
N PRO A 769 4.23 -6.90 -19.17
CA PRO A 769 3.25 -6.42 -18.19
C PRO A 769 1.87 -6.14 -18.78
N ALA A 770 1.77 -6.00 -20.11
CA ALA A 770 0.56 -5.65 -20.82
C ALA A 770 -0.20 -6.88 -21.38
N GLY A 771 0.07 -8.07 -20.83
CA GLY A 771 -0.62 -9.29 -21.25
C GLY A 771 -0.74 -10.34 -20.16
N TRP A 772 -1.86 -11.06 -20.21
CA TRP A 772 -2.23 -12.12 -19.28
C TRP A 772 -2.64 -13.37 -20.03
N TYR A 773 -2.31 -14.53 -19.46
CA TYR A 773 -2.89 -15.81 -19.88
C TYR A 773 -3.87 -16.30 -18.82
N VAL A 774 -5.04 -16.75 -19.25
CA VAL A 774 -6.11 -17.25 -18.39
C VAL A 774 -6.36 -18.71 -18.71
N ALA A 775 -6.44 -19.55 -17.68
CA ALA A 775 -6.78 -20.96 -17.81
C ALA A 775 -7.76 -21.39 -16.71
N GLU A 776 -8.91 -21.96 -17.08
CA GLU A 776 -9.88 -22.49 -16.12
C GLU A 776 -9.42 -23.83 -15.54
N VAL A 777 -9.59 -24.02 -14.23
CA VAL A 777 -9.38 -25.30 -13.55
C VAL A 777 -10.47 -26.30 -13.97
N LEU A 778 -10.07 -27.38 -14.61
CA LEU A 778 -10.95 -28.46 -15.07
C LEU A 778 -11.08 -29.61 -14.06
N ASP A 779 -10.00 -29.89 -13.34
CA ASP A 779 -9.91 -31.01 -12.39
C ASP A 779 -8.94 -30.66 -11.25
N LEU A 780 -9.27 -31.12 -10.05
CA LEU A 780 -8.45 -31.03 -8.84
C LEU A 780 -8.27 -32.44 -8.29
N LYS A 781 -7.02 -32.88 -8.13
CA LYS A 781 -6.73 -34.23 -7.65
C LYS A 781 -5.42 -34.35 -6.91
N THR A 782 -5.37 -35.29 -5.99
CA THR A 782 -4.16 -35.65 -5.26
C THR A 782 -3.64 -36.97 -5.79
N VAL A 783 -2.38 -36.99 -6.23
CA VAL A 783 -1.72 -38.20 -6.73
C VAL A 783 -0.40 -38.34 -6.00
N GLY A 784 -0.21 -39.46 -5.30
CA GLY A 784 1.03 -39.70 -4.55
C GLY A 784 1.32 -38.66 -3.45
N GLY A 785 0.27 -38.06 -2.86
CA GLY A 785 0.39 -37.00 -1.84
C GLY A 785 0.60 -35.59 -2.39
N GLN A 786 0.76 -35.41 -3.70
CA GLN A 786 0.88 -34.11 -4.35
C GLN A 786 -0.48 -33.65 -4.90
N ALA A 787 -0.85 -32.41 -4.61
CA ALA A 787 -2.03 -31.74 -5.15
C ALA A 787 -1.76 -31.19 -6.56
N PHE A 788 -2.70 -31.43 -7.48
CA PHE A 788 -2.66 -30.98 -8.87
C PHE A 788 -3.93 -30.23 -9.25
N ALA A 789 -3.76 -29.10 -9.93
CA ALA A 789 -4.80 -28.43 -10.71
C ALA A 789 -4.54 -28.67 -12.19
N VAL A 790 -5.48 -29.37 -12.84
CA VAL A 790 -5.46 -29.57 -14.29
C VAL A 790 -6.30 -28.48 -14.92
N VAL A 791 -5.73 -27.72 -15.85
CA VAL A 791 -6.39 -26.54 -16.43
C VAL A 791 -6.70 -26.70 -17.91
N ARG A 792 -7.66 -25.91 -18.39
CA ARG A 792 -7.98 -25.75 -19.80
C ARG A 792 -6.85 -25.00 -20.50
N GLY A 793 -6.18 -25.68 -21.43
CA GLY A 793 -4.95 -25.23 -22.08
C GLY A 793 -3.71 -25.87 -21.46
N GLY A 794 -2.57 -25.19 -21.52
CA GLY A 794 -1.29 -25.78 -21.09
C GLY A 794 -0.12 -25.17 -21.84
N THR A 795 1.02 -25.86 -21.85
CA THR A 795 2.27 -25.46 -22.51
C THR A 795 2.13 -25.30 -24.03
N HIS A 796 1.09 -25.86 -24.65
CA HIS A 796 0.76 -25.62 -26.06
C HIS A 796 0.14 -24.25 -26.29
N HIS A 797 -0.51 -23.64 -25.29
CA HIS A 797 -1.09 -22.29 -25.35
C HIS A 797 -0.25 -21.24 -24.64
N PHE A 798 0.49 -21.62 -23.59
CA PHE A 798 1.44 -20.79 -22.87
C PHE A 798 2.76 -21.54 -22.63
N ARG A 799 3.61 -21.56 -23.65
CA ARG A 799 4.85 -22.36 -23.62
C ARG A 799 5.97 -21.75 -22.77
N LEU A 800 5.96 -20.43 -22.59
CA LEU A 800 7.06 -19.68 -21.99
C LEU A 800 7.65 -20.31 -20.72
N PRO A 801 6.85 -20.75 -19.72
CA PRO A 801 7.42 -21.30 -18.48
C PRO A 801 8.21 -22.58 -18.74
N ALA A 802 7.69 -23.47 -19.57
CA ALA A 802 8.35 -24.72 -19.93
C ALA A 802 9.59 -24.50 -20.80
N ALA A 803 9.53 -23.57 -21.76
CA ALA A 803 10.66 -23.31 -22.64
C ALA A 803 11.82 -22.58 -21.93
N TRP A 804 11.54 -21.76 -20.91
CA TRP A 804 12.56 -21.04 -20.14
C TRP A 804 12.89 -21.71 -18.80
N GLY A 805 12.26 -22.85 -18.48
CA GLY A 805 12.57 -23.68 -17.33
C GLY A 805 12.19 -23.07 -15.97
N TYR A 806 11.07 -22.34 -15.89
CA TYR A 806 10.59 -21.72 -14.66
C TYR A 806 9.09 -21.96 -14.42
N SER A 807 8.63 -21.65 -13.21
CA SER A 807 7.20 -21.69 -12.85
C SER A 807 6.60 -20.29 -12.90
N HIS A 808 5.53 -20.10 -13.67
CA HIS A 808 4.93 -18.78 -13.87
C HIS A 808 3.84 -18.52 -12.82
N PRO A 809 4.00 -17.52 -11.95
CA PRO A 809 3.05 -17.28 -10.86
C PRO A 809 1.66 -16.95 -11.39
N PHE A 810 0.63 -17.25 -10.60
CA PHE A 810 -0.76 -16.98 -10.96
C PHE A 810 -1.58 -16.49 -9.77
N ALA A 811 -2.69 -15.79 -10.01
CA ALA A 811 -3.76 -15.68 -9.02
C ALA A 811 -4.98 -16.50 -9.43
N VAL A 812 -5.83 -16.72 -8.44
CA VAL A 812 -7.11 -17.41 -8.59
C VAL A 812 -8.21 -16.36 -8.65
N VAL A 813 -8.92 -16.28 -9.78
CA VAL A 813 -10.16 -15.52 -9.93
C VAL A 813 -11.34 -16.49 -9.82
N PRO A 814 -12.27 -16.29 -8.87
CA PRO A 814 -13.41 -17.17 -8.71
C PRO A 814 -14.26 -17.26 -9.99
N GLY A 815 -14.51 -18.49 -10.45
CA GLY A 815 -15.35 -18.78 -11.61
C GLY A 815 -16.64 -19.53 -11.22
N PRO A 816 -17.31 -20.20 -12.17
CA PRO A 816 -18.48 -21.04 -11.88
C PRO A 816 -18.05 -22.32 -11.17
N ARG A 817 -17.78 -22.19 -9.86
CA ARG A 817 -17.26 -23.25 -9.00
C ARG A 817 -18.17 -24.48 -8.98
N ARG A 818 -17.54 -25.65 -9.01
CA ARG A 818 -18.21 -26.95 -8.91
C ARG A 818 -17.38 -27.91 -8.06
N GLY A 819 -18.05 -28.73 -7.27
CA GLY A 819 -17.40 -29.70 -6.39
C GLY A 819 -16.78 -29.09 -5.13
N GLU A 820 -15.76 -29.76 -4.61
CA GLU A 820 -15.05 -29.37 -3.39
C GLU A 820 -14.18 -28.13 -3.61
N VAL A 821 -14.13 -27.26 -2.61
CA VAL A 821 -13.21 -26.12 -2.56
C VAL A 821 -12.03 -26.53 -1.69
N TRP A 822 -10.83 -26.55 -2.28
CA TRP A 822 -9.60 -26.74 -1.54
C TRP A 822 -9.19 -25.42 -0.88
N SER A 823 -8.77 -25.50 0.38
CA SER A 823 -8.34 -24.36 1.19
C SER A 823 -6.89 -24.56 1.64
N ASP A 824 -6.10 -23.48 1.59
CA ASP A 824 -4.67 -23.45 1.95
C ASP A 824 -3.87 -24.66 1.42
N VAL A 825 -3.88 -24.82 0.10
CA VAL A 825 -3.26 -25.95 -0.58
C VAL A 825 -2.09 -25.49 -1.43
N GLU A 826 -0.97 -26.22 -1.38
CA GLU A 826 0.10 -26.05 -2.35
C GLU A 826 -0.20 -26.88 -3.61
N VAL A 827 -0.47 -26.21 -4.72
CA VAL A 827 -0.95 -26.85 -5.94
C VAL A 827 0.06 -26.75 -7.09
N ARG A 828 0.27 -27.87 -7.77
CA ARG A 828 0.99 -27.91 -9.05
C ARG A 828 0.00 -27.73 -10.20
N VAL A 829 0.29 -26.80 -11.11
CA VAL A 829 -0.61 -26.48 -12.23
C VAL A 829 -0.12 -27.15 -13.50
N CYS A 830 -0.96 -28.05 -14.04
CA CYS A 830 -0.70 -28.80 -15.25
C CYS A 830 -1.78 -28.51 -16.30
N GLY A 831 -1.42 -28.59 -17.58
CA GLY A 831 -2.38 -28.48 -18.68
C GLY A 831 -3.05 -29.81 -19.04
N GLU A 832 -3.79 -29.79 -20.16
CA GLU A 832 -4.60 -30.89 -20.67
C GLU A 832 -3.88 -31.82 -21.67
N LEU A 833 -2.56 -31.73 -21.82
CA LEU A 833 -1.79 -32.57 -22.75
C LEU A 833 -1.40 -33.94 -22.16
N CYS A 834 -1.24 -34.94 -23.03
CA CYS A 834 -0.82 -36.29 -22.66
C CYS A 834 0.69 -36.42 -22.39
N THR A 835 1.29 -35.46 -21.68
CA THR A 835 2.72 -35.44 -21.34
C THR A 835 2.96 -34.95 -19.92
N PRO A 836 3.86 -35.57 -19.14
CA PRO A 836 4.20 -35.12 -17.79
C PRO A 836 4.93 -33.77 -17.77
N ARG A 837 5.33 -33.25 -18.94
CA ARG A 837 5.98 -31.94 -19.08
C ARG A 837 4.99 -30.79 -19.28
N ASP A 838 3.68 -31.07 -19.31
CA ASP A 838 2.67 -30.04 -19.45
C ASP A 838 2.40 -29.32 -18.13
N VAL A 839 3.42 -28.58 -17.67
CA VAL A 839 3.44 -27.92 -16.36
C VAL A 839 3.61 -26.42 -16.58
N LEU A 840 2.66 -25.63 -16.06
CA LEU A 840 2.72 -24.17 -16.07
C LEU A 840 3.32 -23.63 -14.77
N HIS A 841 3.09 -24.32 -13.64
CA HIS A 841 3.63 -23.96 -12.33
C HIS A 841 3.93 -25.20 -11.49
N GLY A 842 5.11 -25.25 -10.85
CA GLY A 842 5.61 -26.42 -10.11
C GLY A 842 4.98 -26.67 -8.73
N GLY A 843 4.47 -25.63 -8.06
CA GLY A 843 3.82 -25.70 -6.75
C GLY A 843 3.63 -24.31 -6.13
N GLN A 844 2.39 -23.81 -6.08
CA GLN A 844 2.05 -22.51 -5.47
C GLN A 844 1.03 -22.72 -4.34
N ARG A 845 1.23 -22.11 -3.18
CA ARG A 845 0.21 -22.11 -2.13
C ARG A 845 -0.93 -21.16 -2.49
N VAL A 846 -2.16 -21.65 -2.38
CA VAL A 846 -3.37 -20.89 -2.67
C VAL A 846 -4.38 -21.04 -1.54
N SER A 847 -4.98 -19.93 -1.13
CA SER A 847 -5.92 -19.87 -0.01
C SER A 847 -7.26 -20.55 -0.31
N SER A 848 -7.72 -20.47 -1.57
CA SER A 848 -8.96 -21.10 -2.03
C SER A 848 -8.82 -21.49 -3.51
N LEU A 849 -9.18 -22.72 -3.84
CA LEU A 849 -9.18 -23.21 -5.21
C LEU A 849 -10.28 -24.24 -5.42
N ALA A 850 -11.08 -24.07 -6.47
CA ALA A 850 -12.09 -25.04 -6.87
C ALA A 850 -12.07 -25.29 -8.38
N VAL A 851 -12.63 -26.42 -8.81
CA VAL A 851 -12.90 -26.64 -10.23
C VAL A 851 -13.84 -25.55 -10.73
N GLY A 852 -13.53 -24.96 -11.89
CA GLY A 852 -14.22 -23.81 -12.46
C GLY A 852 -13.57 -22.46 -12.14
N ASP A 853 -12.66 -22.37 -11.17
CA ASP A 853 -11.88 -21.16 -10.94
C ASP A 853 -10.93 -20.87 -12.11
N ARG A 854 -10.55 -19.60 -12.27
CA ARG A 854 -9.70 -19.13 -13.37
C ARG A 854 -8.33 -18.76 -12.83
N LEU A 855 -7.30 -19.41 -13.35
CA LEU A 855 -5.92 -19.07 -13.04
C LEU A 855 -5.45 -17.98 -14.00
N VAL A 856 -5.04 -16.84 -13.46
CA VAL A 856 -4.58 -15.68 -14.22
C VAL A 856 -3.07 -15.55 -14.06
N PHE A 857 -2.34 -15.76 -15.15
CA PHE A 857 -0.90 -15.59 -15.25
C PHE A 857 -0.59 -14.20 -15.80
N ALA A 858 -0.19 -13.28 -14.92
CA ALA A 858 0.19 -11.91 -15.27
C ALA A 858 1.63 -11.82 -15.81
N ASN A 859 2.02 -10.68 -16.39
CA ASN A 859 3.36 -10.51 -17.00
C ASN A 859 3.67 -11.54 -18.11
N ALA A 860 2.64 -12.00 -18.82
CA ALA A 860 2.71 -13.09 -19.78
C ALA A 860 2.70 -12.60 -21.24
N GLY A 861 2.51 -11.31 -21.49
CA GLY A 861 2.30 -10.77 -22.84
C GLY A 861 3.50 -10.92 -23.79
N ALA A 862 4.72 -11.01 -23.26
CA ALA A 862 5.93 -11.19 -24.06
C ALA A 862 6.31 -12.66 -24.19
N TYR A 863 6.49 -13.13 -25.42
CA TYR A 863 6.80 -14.53 -25.75
C TYR A 863 5.80 -15.50 -25.12
N GLY A 864 4.54 -15.07 -25.02
CA GLY A 864 3.43 -15.87 -24.57
C GLY A 864 2.90 -16.71 -25.73
N TRP A 865 1.86 -16.20 -26.39
CA TRP A 865 1.27 -16.79 -27.59
C TRP A 865 2.28 -17.05 -28.72
N GLU A 866 3.25 -16.15 -28.94
CA GLU A 866 4.15 -16.19 -30.11
C GLU A 866 5.05 -17.44 -30.21
N ILE A 867 5.36 -18.07 -29.08
CA ILE A 867 6.19 -19.30 -29.04
C ILE A 867 5.36 -20.54 -28.71
N SER A 868 4.05 -20.38 -28.58
CA SER A 868 3.13 -21.46 -28.30
C SER A 868 2.93 -22.35 -29.53
N HIS A 869 2.57 -23.60 -29.29
CA HIS A 869 2.39 -24.61 -30.34
C HIS A 869 0.91 -24.96 -30.39
N ASP A 870 0.08 -23.98 -30.76
CA ASP A 870 -1.37 -23.98 -30.65
C ASP A 870 -2.07 -25.16 -31.33
N ARG A 871 -1.46 -25.70 -32.39
CA ARG A 871 -2.00 -26.86 -33.13
C ARG A 871 -1.67 -28.21 -32.50
N PHE A 872 -0.87 -28.26 -31.43
CA PHE A 872 -0.43 -29.52 -30.83
C PHE A 872 -1.63 -30.32 -30.29
N LEU A 873 -1.75 -31.57 -30.73
CA LEU A 873 -2.87 -32.48 -30.46
C LEU A 873 -4.27 -31.97 -30.88
N GLY A 874 -4.35 -30.88 -31.65
CA GLY A 874 -5.60 -30.38 -32.22
C GLY A 874 -6.60 -29.79 -31.21
N HIS A 875 -6.13 -29.32 -30.06
CA HIS A 875 -6.99 -28.64 -29.08
C HIS A 875 -7.49 -27.29 -29.64
N PRO A 876 -8.71 -26.85 -29.26
CA PRO A 876 -9.20 -25.52 -29.62
C PRO A 876 -8.29 -24.43 -29.05
N GLY A 877 -7.88 -23.47 -29.89
CA GLY A 877 -7.04 -22.36 -29.47
C GLY A 877 -7.72 -21.46 -28.42
N PRO A 878 -6.91 -20.73 -27.62
CA PRO A 878 -7.41 -19.77 -26.65
C PRO A 878 -8.07 -18.57 -27.34
N GLU A 879 -9.07 -17.98 -26.68
CA GLU A 879 -9.63 -16.69 -27.11
C GLU A 879 -8.55 -15.60 -27.00
N GLN A 880 -8.53 -14.63 -27.91
CA GLN A 880 -7.67 -13.46 -27.79
C GLN A 880 -8.53 -12.22 -27.57
N VAL A 881 -8.43 -11.65 -26.38
CA VAL A 881 -9.21 -10.49 -25.92
C VAL A 881 -8.29 -9.28 -25.84
N VAL A 882 -8.76 -8.15 -26.36
CA VAL A 882 -8.09 -6.86 -26.21
C VAL A 882 -8.95 -6.00 -25.30
N ILE A 883 -8.33 -5.44 -24.26
CA ILE A 883 -8.98 -4.58 -23.27
C ILE A 883 -8.46 -3.15 -23.38
N GLY A 884 -9.24 -2.18 -22.89
CA GLY A 884 -8.90 -0.75 -22.92
C GLY A 884 -9.78 0.06 -21.99
#